data_AF-F7L050-F1
#
_entry.id   AF-F7L050-F1
#
_cell.length_a   1.000
_cell.length_b   1.000
_cell.length_c   1.000
_cell.angle_alpha   90.00
_cell.angle_beta   90.00
_cell.angle_gamma   90.00
#
_symmetry.space_group_name_H-M   'P 1'
#
loop_
_entity.id
_entity.type
_entity.pdbx_description
1 polymer ?
#
loop_
_entity_poly.entity_id
_entity_poly.type
_entity_poly.pdbx_seq_one_letter_code
_entity_poly.pdbx_strand_id
1 'polypeptide(L)'
;MNIEVIRLKKDNQNKLIELFLDCFSEDVYYQKLFPNKNTIRNDMKISFQEVIEFCLNNNNVLGIFEEKENLIGFLIFFDYLEVKSKFPKIFNKIFGANKIEKFPYFNEIHKKLLESYENIIYLLSLGVKKEYRRKKIASTLIDFLIKNYEGYSIASDISNETSLEIYKKRNFIIEKISENYYYVKTKSVIKNELVIDYNKEFYIAMPDNKQIKEILKNYDKEFEETKIDGYAVVFDGYLYSFKKLIANKISAYIYKINYEELLEIQRYINITLYIENRLSDNKGRIFLLYSLINPHKNKILYNEELDNLIRKHKNEWNTISDVQIFFPIEYENQKKILEKEQTGDVNINLLLKALDFRTYYESGIPKWTESNKSILDYRRRLHRIFLGKYRIKITKETSLMTYEFNLEDIGQPAFIYLITTIDLESNTGVVTLVSMSTPFLLSHLLDNTIRNQILICVDDFDKSNKKEKYINLYDFLESYLGIYKRGSPKTFINLPYEKDKMECCELASLLMSETIYSNDEELGRFIDQDIMKIVESENGMGQYDRGFVAAATNVLLYFAPILRTSIEERILEEAITAFYIELLTLEEAATEIANNSIIKLLTNVSYVEINDFLQETHLIFNKYVKTMVFWDVKMNYPSSKKSMTMLRTAFEIEENIKNFEKNQKELRNLFETKRDIIDRMESTMLNYIILFLTLIQGISIILPMIFGGTNFPINQIYGVGIVTFSFIVYIFARKYRLRKIFKNRKI
;
A
#
# COMPACT_ATOMS: atom_id res chain seq x y z
N MET A 1 25.89 -29.02 30.99
CA MET A 1 25.25 -29.61 29.81
C MET A 1 25.40 -28.63 28.68
N ASN A 2 26.06 -29.02 27.58
CA ASN A 2 26.14 -28.18 26.39
C ASN A 2 24.79 -28.32 25.67
N ILE A 3 23.95 -27.28 25.72
CA ILE A 3 22.59 -27.34 25.19
C ILE A 3 22.62 -26.83 23.75
N GLU A 4 22.53 -27.75 22.79
CA GLU A 4 22.42 -27.42 21.38
C GLU A 4 20.95 -27.38 20.96
N VAL A 5 20.54 -26.27 20.35
CA VAL A 5 19.20 -26.11 19.78
C VAL A 5 19.27 -26.51 18.31
N ILE A 6 18.48 -27.51 17.94
CA ILE A 6 18.40 -27.99 16.56
C ILE A 6 17.00 -27.81 15.99
N ARG A 7 16.90 -27.78 14.66
CA ARG A 7 15.63 -27.76 13.95
C ARG A 7 15.11 -29.19 13.75
N LEU A 8 13.86 -29.42 14.12
CA LEU A 8 13.25 -30.74 13.95
C LEU A 8 12.74 -30.92 12.51
N LYS A 9 12.93 -32.12 11.96
CA LYS A 9 12.46 -32.52 10.63
C LYS A 9 11.24 -33.44 10.75
N LYS A 10 10.59 -33.73 9.62
CA LYS A 10 9.44 -34.64 9.56
C LYS A 10 9.72 -36.01 10.21
N ASP A 11 10.95 -36.52 10.10
CA ASP A 11 11.36 -37.78 10.73
C ASP A 11 11.27 -37.76 12.27
N ASN A 12 11.23 -36.56 12.89
CA ASN A 12 11.07 -36.39 14.32
C ASN A 12 9.60 -36.29 14.77
N GLN A 13 8.62 -36.36 13.85
CA GLN A 13 7.20 -36.14 14.14
C GLN A 13 6.68 -37.01 15.28
N ASN A 14 6.98 -38.32 15.27
CA ASN A 14 6.51 -39.22 16.32
C ASN A 14 7.10 -38.85 17.70
N LYS A 15 8.40 -38.54 17.76
CA LYS A 15 9.06 -38.12 19.01
C LYS A 15 8.49 -36.81 19.56
N LEU A 16 8.22 -35.85 18.66
CA LEU A 16 7.62 -34.57 19.01
C LEU A 16 6.19 -34.70 19.51
N ILE A 17 5.35 -35.52 18.84
CA ILE A 17 3.97 -35.75 19.26
C ILE A 17 3.93 -36.40 20.64
N GLU A 18 4.72 -37.44 20.90
CA GLU A 18 4.72 -38.09 22.21
C GLU A 18 5.17 -37.12 23.33
N LEU A 19 6.24 -36.35 23.10
CA LEU A 19 6.68 -35.34 24.07
C LEU A 19 5.65 -34.21 24.26
N PHE A 20 4.96 -33.80 23.19
CA PHE A 20 3.86 -32.83 23.25
C PHE A 20 2.74 -33.35 24.15
N LEU A 21 2.30 -34.59 23.94
CA LEU A 21 1.26 -35.22 24.76
C LEU A 21 1.69 -35.32 26.23
N ASP A 22 2.93 -35.73 26.50
CA ASP A 22 3.49 -35.81 27.86
C ASP A 22 3.55 -34.45 28.56
N CYS A 23 3.76 -33.36 27.81
CA CYS A 23 3.81 -32.03 28.38
C CYS A 23 2.42 -31.44 28.68
N PHE A 24 1.42 -31.75 27.86
CA PHE A 24 0.14 -31.01 27.85
C PHE A 24 -1.09 -31.83 28.28
N SER A 25 -1.08 -33.17 28.26
CA SER A 25 -2.27 -33.96 28.65
C SER A 25 -2.67 -33.80 30.12
N GLU A 26 -1.72 -33.39 30.98
CA GLU A 26 -1.97 -33.11 32.39
C GLU A 26 -2.30 -31.63 32.67
N ASP A 27 -2.25 -30.76 31.67
CA ASP A 27 -2.50 -29.32 31.84
C ASP A 27 -4.01 -29.02 31.95
N VAL A 28 -4.36 -28.14 32.90
CA VAL A 28 -5.76 -27.82 33.26
C VAL A 28 -6.54 -27.28 32.06
N TYR A 29 -5.89 -26.53 31.17
CA TYR A 29 -6.53 -25.98 29.97
C TYR A 29 -6.93 -27.09 29.00
N TYR A 30 -6.02 -28.02 28.70
CA TYR A 30 -6.28 -29.12 27.79
C TYR A 30 -7.25 -30.16 28.38
N GLN A 31 -7.25 -30.37 29.70
CA GLN A 31 -8.26 -31.20 30.37
C GLN A 31 -9.67 -30.62 30.28
N LYS A 32 -9.83 -29.29 30.22
CA LYS A 32 -11.12 -28.64 29.96
C LYS A 32 -11.55 -28.79 28.50
N LEU A 33 -10.61 -28.72 27.56
CA LEU A 33 -10.87 -28.90 26.13
C LEU A 33 -11.20 -30.35 25.74
N PHE A 34 -10.59 -31.32 26.44
CA PHE A 34 -10.73 -32.75 26.19
C PHE A 34 -11.13 -33.47 27.48
N PRO A 35 -12.43 -33.46 27.86
CA PRO A 35 -12.88 -33.85 29.19
C PRO A 35 -12.76 -35.35 29.50
N ASN A 36 -12.68 -36.21 28.47
CA ASN A 36 -12.56 -37.65 28.67
C ASN A 36 -11.12 -38.05 29.00
N LYS A 37 -10.85 -38.28 30.29
CA LYS A 37 -9.52 -38.66 30.81
C LYS A 37 -8.96 -39.94 30.20
N ASN A 38 -9.80 -40.86 29.73
CA ASN A 38 -9.34 -42.14 29.15
C ASN A 38 -8.89 -42.00 27.69
N THR A 39 -9.36 -40.97 26.98
CA THR A 39 -9.06 -40.76 25.54
C THR A 39 -8.28 -39.49 25.26
N ILE A 40 -8.04 -38.62 26.27
CA ILE A 40 -7.40 -37.31 26.13
C ILE A 40 -6.14 -37.33 25.25
N ARG A 41 -5.23 -38.31 25.46
CA ARG A 41 -4.00 -38.41 24.65
C ARG A 41 -4.31 -38.68 23.17
N ASN A 42 -5.25 -39.58 22.88
CA ASN A 42 -5.64 -39.90 21.50
C ASN A 42 -6.40 -38.74 20.85
N ASP A 43 -7.31 -38.09 21.58
CA ASP A 43 -8.11 -36.97 21.07
C ASP A 43 -7.22 -35.75 20.77
N MET A 44 -6.24 -35.46 21.65
CA MET A 44 -5.23 -34.43 21.43
C MET A 44 -4.35 -34.76 20.23
N LYS A 45 -3.90 -36.02 20.10
CA LYS A 45 -3.09 -36.47 18.96
C LYS A 45 -3.82 -36.23 17.64
N ILE A 46 -5.07 -36.67 17.54
CA ILE A 46 -5.90 -36.48 16.33
C ILE A 46 -6.09 -34.98 16.04
N SER A 47 -6.30 -34.16 17.07
CA SER A 47 -6.56 -32.73 16.91
C SER A 47 -5.34 -31.91 16.46
N PHE A 48 -4.13 -32.25 16.95
CA PHE A 48 -2.93 -31.44 16.74
C PHE A 48 -1.93 -32.02 15.73
N GLN A 49 -2.06 -33.30 15.35
CA GLN A 49 -1.09 -33.96 14.46
C GLN A 49 -0.89 -33.21 13.14
N GLU A 50 -1.96 -32.74 12.51
CA GLU A 50 -1.87 -32.00 11.23
C GLU A 50 -1.18 -30.64 11.39
N VAL A 51 -1.44 -29.92 12.50
CA VAL A 51 -0.79 -28.64 12.81
C VAL A 51 0.70 -28.84 13.08
N ILE A 52 1.05 -29.87 13.85
CA ILE A 52 2.45 -30.22 14.14
C ILE A 52 3.17 -30.62 12.85
N GLU A 53 2.53 -31.43 12.00
CA GLU A 53 3.09 -31.82 10.70
C GLU A 53 3.30 -30.59 9.80
N PHE A 54 2.33 -29.68 9.75
CA PHE A 54 2.47 -28.41 9.04
C PHE A 54 3.67 -27.61 9.54
N CYS A 55 3.84 -27.47 10.87
CA CYS A 55 4.97 -26.72 11.44
C CYS A 55 6.31 -27.41 11.14
N LEU A 56 6.39 -28.74 11.18
CA LEU A 56 7.61 -29.46 10.81
C LEU A 56 7.96 -29.26 9.34
N ASN A 57 6.99 -29.37 8.43
CA ASN A 57 7.19 -29.18 6.99
C ASN A 57 7.64 -27.75 6.65
N ASN A 58 7.23 -26.76 7.44
CA ASN A 58 7.61 -25.35 7.29
C ASN A 58 8.82 -24.95 8.15
N ASN A 59 9.56 -25.91 8.70
CA ASN A 59 10.78 -25.65 9.48
C ASN A 59 10.55 -24.78 10.74
N ASN A 60 9.37 -24.90 11.31
CA ASN A 60 8.81 -24.03 12.34
C ASN A 60 8.85 -24.69 13.74
N VAL A 61 9.76 -25.64 13.91
CA VAL A 61 9.94 -26.40 15.15
C VAL A 61 11.41 -26.50 15.54
N LEU A 62 11.72 -26.12 16.78
CA LEU A 62 13.01 -26.29 17.42
C LEU A 62 12.94 -27.40 18.46
N GLY A 63 14.05 -28.08 18.67
CA GLY A 63 14.20 -29.13 19.67
C GLY A 63 15.57 -29.12 20.33
N ILE A 64 15.62 -29.67 21.53
CA ILE A 64 16.86 -29.96 22.25
C ILE A 64 16.87 -31.44 22.57
N PHE A 65 18.04 -32.04 22.38
CA PHE A 65 18.32 -33.45 22.62
C PHE A 65 19.36 -33.59 23.75
N GLU A 66 19.19 -34.57 24.64
CA GLU A 66 20.24 -34.91 25.64
C GLU A 66 21.33 -35.81 25.04
N GLU A 67 20.98 -36.58 24.00
CA GLU A 67 21.82 -37.45 23.17
C GLU A 67 21.18 -37.49 21.77
N LYS A 68 21.80 -38.06 20.74
CA LYS A 68 21.28 -38.02 19.35
C LYS A 68 19.82 -38.48 19.18
N GLU A 69 19.23 -39.22 20.14
CA GLU A 69 17.89 -39.79 19.99
C GLU A 69 16.81 -39.33 20.99
N ASN A 70 17.16 -38.80 22.16
CA ASN A 70 16.19 -38.44 23.21
C ASN A 70 15.82 -36.95 23.16
N LEU A 71 14.64 -36.63 22.61
CA LEU A 71 14.10 -35.27 22.57
C LEU A 71 13.64 -34.87 23.98
N ILE A 72 14.24 -33.83 24.56
CA ILE A 72 13.97 -33.41 25.95
C ILE A 72 13.21 -32.08 26.04
N GLY A 73 13.18 -31.30 24.96
CA GLY A 73 12.40 -30.07 24.88
C GLY A 73 12.16 -29.66 23.44
N PHE A 74 11.09 -28.89 23.23
CA PHE A 74 10.70 -28.40 21.91
C PHE A 74 10.03 -27.03 21.99
N LEU A 75 10.08 -26.29 20.89
CA LEU A 75 9.37 -25.03 20.69
C LEU A 75 8.75 -25.04 19.29
N ILE A 76 7.44 -24.83 19.19
CA ILE A 76 6.69 -24.68 17.94
C ILE A 76 6.28 -23.21 17.79
N PHE A 77 6.54 -22.63 16.64
CA PHE A 77 6.22 -21.23 16.35
C PHE A 77 5.88 -21.06 14.87
N PHE A 78 5.30 -19.94 14.46
CA PHE A 78 5.13 -19.61 13.03
C PHE A 78 4.98 -18.10 12.83
N ASP A 79 5.21 -17.63 11.60
CA ASP A 79 4.84 -16.26 11.23
C ASP A 79 3.32 -16.16 11.16
N TYR A 80 2.76 -15.33 12.05
CA TYR A 80 1.32 -15.20 12.25
C TYR A 80 0.61 -14.72 10.99
N LEU A 81 1.17 -13.70 10.32
CA LEU A 81 0.55 -13.11 9.15
C LEU A 81 0.68 -14.03 7.93
N GLU A 82 1.82 -14.70 7.78
CA GLU A 82 2.02 -15.67 6.72
C GLU A 82 1.04 -16.85 6.81
N VAL A 83 0.87 -17.44 8.01
CA VAL A 83 -0.06 -18.58 8.17
C VAL A 83 -1.49 -18.13 7.97
N LYS A 84 -1.86 -16.93 8.43
CA LYS A 84 -3.20 -16.35 8.19
C LYS A 84 -3.52 -16.20 6.71
N SER A 85 -2.59 -15.69 5.91
CA SER A 85 -2.83 -15.39 4.49
C SER A 85 -2.63 -16.58 3.57
N LYS A 86 -1.51 -17.30 3.69
CA LYS A 86 -1.17 -18.40 2.78
C LYS A 86 -1.84 -19.72 3.17
N PHE A 87 -2.15 -19.93 4.44
CA PHE A 87 -2.66 -21.20 4.97
C PHE A 87 -3.92 -21.04 5.84
N PRO A 88 -4.99 -20.38 5.35
CA PRO A 88 -6.16 -20.04 6.17
C PRO A 88 -6.86 -21.25 6.80
N LYS A 89 -6.82 -22.42 6.14
CA LYS A 89 -7.36 -23.68 6.70
C LYS A 89 -6.59 -24.12 7.95
N ILE A 90 -5.27 -24.04 7.92
CA ILE A 90 -4.40 -24.40 9.06
C ILE A 90 -4.53 -23.34 10.15
N PHE A 91 -4.53 -22.06 9.77
CA PHE A 91 -4.78 -20.95 10.69
C PHE A 91 -6.06 -21.20 11.49
N ASN A 92 -7.18 -21.47 10.81
CA ASN A 92 -8.46 -21.73 11.47
C ASN A 92 -8.46 -23.00 12.35
N LYS A 93 -7.60 -23.99 12.07
CA LYS A 93 -7.42 -25.18 12.92
C LYS A 93 -6.64 -24.87 14.19
N ILE A 94 -5.56 -24.08 14.10
CA ILE A 94 -4.75 -23.64 15.24
C ILE A 94 -5.61 -22.82 16.21
N PHE A 95 -6.41 -21.93 15.64
CA PHE A 95 -7.12 -20.88 16.34
C PHE A 95 -8.61 -21.23 16.61
N GLY A 96 -9.13 -22.31 16.02
CA GLY A 96 -10.46 -22.84 16.35
C GLY A 96 -11.66 -22.05 15.79
N ALA A 97 -11.46 -21.24 14.74
CA ALA A 97 -12.48 -20.33 14.19
C ALA A 97 -13.77 -21.02 13.67
N ASN A 98 -13.75 -22.35 13.48
CA ASN A 98 -14.87 -23.16 12.96
C ASN A 98 -15.68 -23.91 14.05
N LYS A 99 -15.37 -23.76 15.35
CA LYS A 99 -16.21 -24.33 16.43
C LYS A 99 -17.27 -23.31 16.84
N ILE A 100 -18.52 -23.77 16.93
CA ILE A 100 -19.75 -22.98 17.16
C ILE A 100 -19.69 -22.18 18.47
N GLU A 101 -18.86 -22.58 19.43
CA GLU A 101 -18.48 -21.78 20.59
C GLU A 101 -17.09 -21.16 20.35
N LYS A 102 -17.07 -19.92 19.83
CA LYS A 102 -15.84 -19.11 19.87
C LYS A 102 -15.56 -18.78 21.33
N PHE A 103 -14.44 -19.27 21.85
CA PHE A 103 -13.99 -18.86 23.18
C PHE A 103 -13.86 -17.33 23.23
N PRO A 104 -14.36 -16.65 24.28
CA PRO A 104 -14.42 -15.19 24.32
C PRO A 104 -13.04 -14.51 24.19
N TYR A 105 -11.97 -15.16 24.65
CA TYR A 105 -10.60 -14.65 24.57
C TYR A 105 -10.00 -14.68 23.14
N PHE A 106 -10.60 -15.43 22.22
CA PHE A 106 -10.16 -15.57 20.84
C PHE A 106 -10.12 -14.23 20.10
N ASN A 107 -11.26 -13.54 20.09
CA ASN A 107 -11.41 -12.28 19.38
C ASN A 107 -10.49 -11.21 19.98
N GLU A 108 -10.23 -11.27 21.29
CA GLU A 108 -9.37 -10.30 21.97
C GLU A 108 -7.89 -10.46 21.60
N ILE A 109 -7.37 -11.70 21.58
CA ILE A 109 -5.99 -11.98 21.13
C ILE A 109 -5.81 -11.59 19.67
N HIS A 110 -6.72 -12.02 18.79
CA HIS A 110 -6.62 -11.71 17.37
C HIS A 110 -6.69 -10.21 17.10
N LYS A 111 -7.56 -9.48 17.80
CA LYS A 111 -7.63 -8.03 17.72
C LYS A 111 -6.29 -7.39 18.11
N LYS A 112 -5.71 -7.80 19.24
CA LYS A 112 -4.41 -7.29 19.72
C LYS A 112 -3.25 -7.59 18.75
N LEU A 113 -3.25 -8.77 18.12
CA LEU A 113 -2.23 -9.13 17.13
C LEU A 113 -2.37 -8.29 15.85
N LEU A 114 -3.60 -8.08 15.37
CA LEU A 114 -3.87 -7.36 14.12
C LEU A 114 -3.69 -5.85 14.22
N GLU A 115 -3.99 -5.24 15.38
CA GLU A 115 -3.84 -3.79 15.59
C GLU A 115 -2.38 -3.32 15.64
N SER A 116 -1.41 -4.24 15.68
CA SER A 116 -0.01 -3.86 15.93
C SER A 116 0.80 -3.46 14.69
N TYR A 117 0.34 -3.79 13.47
CA TYR A 117 1.09 -3.60 12.20
C TYR A 117 2.54 -4.13 12.26
N GLU A 118 2.82 -5.06 13.17
CA GLU A 118 4.15 -5.65 13.37
C GLU A 118 4.20 -7.04 12.76
N ASN A 119 5.36 -7.43 12.24
CA ASN A 119 5.60 -8.83 11.91
C ASN A 119 5.65 -9.61 13.22
N ILE A 120 4.78 -10.60 13.36
CA ILE A 120 4.64 -11.36 14.61
C ILE A 120 5.02 -12.82 14.37
N ILE A 121 5.97 -13.30 15.15
CA ILE A 121 6.16 -14.73 15.37
C ILE A 121 5.24 -15.15 16.51
N TYR A 122 4.27 -16.00 16.18
CA TYR A 122 3.40 -16.62 17.18
C TYR A 122 4.09 -17.86 17.74
N LEU A 123 4.43 -17.83 19.03
CA LEU A 123 4.91 -19.00 19.74
C LEU A 123 3.69 -19.84 20.14
N LEU A 124 3.50 -20.96 19.43
CA LEU A 124 2.33 -21.83 19.58
C LEU A 124 2.46 -22.73 20.80
N SER A 125 3.62 -23.34 21.01
CA SER A 125 3.84 -24.22 22.16
C SER A 125 5.29 -24.36 22.53
N LEU A 126 5.53 -24.60 23.83
CA LEU A 126 6.85 -24.81 24.42
C LEU A 126 6.75 -25.93 25.46
N GLY A 127 7.45 -27.03 25.23
CA GLY A 127 7.41 -28.20 26.10
C GLY A 127 8.79 -28.61 26.58
N VAL A 128 8.88 -29.05 27.83
CA VAL A 128 10.10 -29.63 28.43
C VAL A 128 9.74 -30.85 29.25
N LYS A 129 10.42 -31.95 28.96
CA LYS A 129 10.26 -33.23 29.66
C LYS A 129 10.45 -33.04 31.17
N LYS A 130 9.58 -33.67 31.98
CA LYS A 130 9.41 -33.39 33.42
C LYS A 130 10.73 -33.41 34.22
N GLU A 131 11.56 -34.41 33.94
CA GLU A 131 12.88 -34.64 34.57
C GLU A 131 13.94 -33.56 34.23
N TYR A 132 13.68 -32.76 33.19
CA TYR A 132 14.60 -31.75 32.65
C TYR A 132 14.15 -30.32 32.93
N ARG A 133 13.02 -30.16 33.62
CA ARG A 133 12.52 -28.85 34.05
C ARG A 133 13.53 -28.21 35.01
N ARG A 134 13.54 -26.87 35.05
CA ARG A 134 14.49 -26.04 35.81
C ARG A 134 15.97 -26.15 35.38
N LYS A 135 16.29 -26.89 34.30
CA LYS A 135 17.64 -26.92 33.67
C LYS A 135 17.83 -25.88 32.55
N LYS A 136 17.10 -24.76 32.60
CA LYS A 136 17.12 -23.66 31.61
C LYS A 136 16.75 -24.00 30.15
N ILE A 137 16.30 -25.22 29.82
CA ILE A 137 15.94 -25.65 28.44
C ILE A 137 14.92 -24.71 27.77
N ALA A 138 13.77 -24.45 28.43
CA ALA A 138 12.73 -23.57 27.89
C ALA A 138 13.25 -22.14 27.68
N SER A 139 14.09 -21.66 28.61
CA SER A 139 14.76 -20.37 28.50
C SER A 139 15.69 -20.31 27.29
N THR A 140 16.51 -21.34 27.07
CA THR A 140 17.42 -21.44 25.92
C THR A 140 16.65 -21.44 24.60
N LEU A 141 15.52 -22.15 24.50
CA LEU A 141 14.69 -22.15 23.28
C LEU A 141 14.11 -20.77 22.96
N ILE A 142 13.60 -20.05 23.97
CA ILE A 142 13.07 -18.69 23.77
C ILE A 142 14.20 -17.70 23.47
N ASP A 143 15.33 -17.76 24.18
CA ASP A 143 16.48 -16.88 23.91
C ASP A 143 16.99 -17.08 22.49
N PHE A 144 17.03 -18.33 22.04
CA PHE A 144 17.39 -18.67 20.68
C PHE A 144 16.37 -18.12 19.68
N LEU A 145 15.06 -18.20 19.97
CA LEU A 145 14.03 -17.60 19.12
C LEU A 145 14.19 -16.08 19.03
N ILE A 146 14.34 -15.39 20.17
CA ILE A 146 14.54 -13.93 20.23
C ILE A 146 15.77 -13.51 19.42
N LYS A 147 16.91 -14.18 19.65
CA LYS A 147 18.17 -13.87 18.97
C LYS A 147 18.08 -14.01 17.46
N ASN A 148 17.27 -14.95 16.97
CA ASN A 148 17.20 -15.27 15.55
C ASN A 148 16.05 -14.59 14.80
N TYR A 149 15.14 -13.88 15.47
CA TYR A 149 13.98 -13.20 14.84
C TYR A 149 14.01 -11.67 15.01
N GLU A 150 15.13 -11.04 14.61
CA GLU A 150 15.20 -9.58 14.43
C GLU A 150 14.11 -9.09 13.45
N GLY A 151 13.54 -7.91 13.72
CA GLY A 151 12.46 -7.32 12.92
C GLY A 151 11.06 -7.87 13.22
N TYR A 152 10.96 -8.82 14.16
CA TYR A 152 9.70 -9.39 14.62
C TYR A 152 9.42 -9.09 16.09
N SER A 153 8.13 -9.03 16.42
CA SER A 153 7.65 -9.21 17.78
C SER A 153 7.31 -10.68 18.01
N ILE A 154 7.55 -11.19 19.22
CA ILE A 154 7.14 -12.55 19.59
C ILE A 154 5.91 -12.45 20.48
N ALA A 155 4.84 -13.14 20.10
CA ALA A 155 3.59 -13.19 20.85
C ALA A 155 3.16 -14.63 21.15
N SER A 156 2.44 -14.84 22.24
CA SER A 156 1.90 -16.15 22.63
C SER A 156 0.72 -16.00 23.59
N ASP A 157 -0.08 -17.05 23.69
CA ASP A 157 -1.09 -17.25 24.71
C ASP A 157 -0.63 -18.31 25.72
N ILE A 158 -0.74 -18.00 27.01
CA ILE A 158 -0.17 -18.81 28.08
C ILE A 158 -1.28 -19.23 29.05
N SER A 159 -1.53 -20.54 29.11
CA SER A 159 -2.49 -21.16 30.04
C SER A 159 -1.88 -21.62 31.37
N ASN A 160 -0.55 -21.56 31.51
CA ASN A 160 0.17 -22.03 32.69
C ASN A 160 0.89 -20.87 33.37
N GLU A 161 0.37 -20.43 34.51
CA GLU A 161 0.91 -19.28 35.26
C GLU A 161 2.38 -19.47 35.68
N THR A 162 2.80 -20.72 35.94
CA THR A 162 4.19 -21.03 36.34
C THR A 162 5.19 -20.70 35.23
N SER A 163 4.78 -20.76 33.95
CA SER A 163 5.66 -20.48 32.82
C SER A 163 5.83 -18.99 32.54
N LEU A 164 4.98 -18.11 33.10
CA LEU A 164 5.04 -16.66 32.91
C LEU A 164 6.38 -16.07 33.34
N GLU A 165 7.03 -16.65 34.36
CA GLU A 165 8.35 -16.21 34.82
C GLU A 165 9.43 -16.28 33.73
N ILE A 166 9.28 -17.19 32.74
CA ILE A 166 10.19 -17.27 31.61
C ILE A 166 10.10 -15.99 30.76
N TYR A 167 8.88 -15.50 30.54
CA TYR A 167 8.58 -14.31 29.73
C TYR A 167 8.88 -13.02 30.50
N LYS A 168 8.55 -12.94 31.80
CA LYS A 168 8.85 -11.78 32.65
C LYS A 168 10.35 -11.46 32.67
N LYS A 169 11.20 -12.49 32.82
CA LYS A 169 12.67 -12.34 32.82
C LYS A 169 13.24 -11.83 31.50
N ARG A 170 12.46 -11.87 30.42
CA ARG A 170 12.81 -11.39 29.07
C ARG A 170 12.07 -10.12 28.69
N ASN A 171 11.49 -9.41 29.67
CA ASN A 171 10.77 -8.16 29.48
C ASN A 171 9.56 -8.24 28.54
N PHE A 172 8.90 -9.39 28.45
CA PHE A 172 7.61 -9.47 27.76
C PHE A 172 6.56 -8.68 28.52
N ILE A 173 5.68 -7.99 27.79
CA ILE A 173 4.41 -7.49 28.29
C ILE A 173 3.54 -8.71 28.57
N ILE A 174 2.91 -8.74 29.74
CA ILE A 174 2.02 -9.82 30.17
C ILE A 174 0.68 -9.19 30.55
N GLU A 175 -0.37 -9.62 29.89
CA GLU A 175 -1.73 -9.15 30.13
C GLU A 175 -2.63 -10.33 30.45
N LYS A 176 -3.38 -10.24 31.55
CA LYS A 176 -4.36 -11.27 31.90
C LYS A 176 -5.60 -11.08 31.04
N ILE A 177 -5.99 -12.11 30.29
CA ILE A 177 -7.22 -12.11 29.49
C ILE A 177 -8.35 -12.75 30.27
N SER A 178 -8.08 -13.87 30.94
CA SER A 178 -9.08 -14.56 31.76
C SER A 178 -8.41 -15.30 32.94
N GLU A 179 -9.22 -16.02 33.72
CA GLU A 179 -8.71 -16.81 34.83
C GLU A 179 -7.74 -17.90 34.33
N ASN A 180 -6.48 -17.82 34.78
CA ASN A 180 -5.39 -18.70 34.35
C ASN A 180 -5.06 -18.66 32.85
N TYR A 181 -5.31 -17.53 32.18
CA TYR A 181 -5.00 -17.37 30.76
C TYR A 181 -4.49 -15.96 30.46
N TYR A 182 -3.30 -15.90 29.85
CA TYR A 182 -2.52 -14.68 29.71
C TYR A 182 -2.04 -14.49 28.27
N TYR A 183 -2.05 -13.25 27.80
CA TYR A 183 -1.35 -12.84 26.59
C TYR A 183 0.05 -12.38 26.94
N VAL A 184 1.05 -12.82 26.18
CA VAL A 184 2.42 -12.34 26.29
C VAL A 184 2.92 -11.84 24.95
N LYS A 185 3.61 -10.69 24.95
CA LYS A 185 4.25 -10.12 23.76
C LYS A 185 5.55 -9.44 24.12
N THR A 186 6.56 -9.47 23.25
CA THR A 186 7.71 -8.56 23.38
C THR A 186 7.25 -7.10 23.42
N LYS A 187 7.91 -6.26 24.24
CA LYS A 187 7.55 -4.83 24.38
C LYS A 187 7.62 -4.05 23.08
N SER A 188 8.61 -4.39 22.26
CA SER A 188 8.84 -3.83 20.94
C SER A 188 9.25 -4.95 20.00
N VAL A 189 9.32 -4.60 18.72
CA VAL A 189 10.06 -5.38 17.73
C VAL A 189 11.47 -5.63 18.25
N ILE A 190 11.95 -6.85 18.09
CA ILE A 190 13.32 -7.22 18.44
C ILE A 190 14.25 -6.50 17.47
N LYS A 191 15.04 -5.55 17.99
CA LYS A 191 16.10 -4.87 17.23
C LYS A 191 17.45 -5.33 17.73
N ASN A 192 18.39 -5.54 16.82
CA ASN A 192 19.77 -5.78 17.18
C ASN A 192 20.45 -4.43 17.44
N GLU A 193 21.20 -4.29 18.53
CA GLU A 193 21.89 -3.03 18.90
C GLU A 193 23.12 -2.74 18.02
N LEU A 194 23.31 -3.51 16.95
CA LEU A 194 24.43 -3.38 16.04
C LEU A 194 24.27 -2.13 15.17
N VAL A 195 25.23 -1.22 15.27
CA VAL A 195 25.28 0.03 14.52
C VAL A 195 26.41 -0.04 13.49
N ILE A 196 26.10 0.39 12.26
CA ILE A 196 27.07 0.53 11.18
C ILE A 196 27.24 2.03 10.89
N ASP A 197 28.49 2.47 10.82
CA ASP A 197 28.83 3.82 10.39
C ASP A 197 28.92 3.85 8.86
N TYR A 198 27.82 4.22 8.21
CA TYR A 198 27.70 4.28 6.75
C TYR A 198 28.54 5.39 6.10
N ASN A 199 29.13 6.31 6.89
CA ASN A 199 30.05 7.33 6.38
C ASN A 199 31.48 6.80 6.19
N LYS A 200 31.77 5.58 6.64
CA LYS A 200 33.05 4.90 6.45
C LYS A 200 32.86 3.64 5.63
N GLU A 201 33.96 2.99 5.28
CA GLU A 201 33.88 1.62 4.76
C GLU A 201 33.41 0.66 5.86
N PHE A 202 32.49 -0.24 5.49
CA PHE A 202 31.91 -1.26 6.36
C PHE A 202 31.88 -2.62 5.66
N TYR A 203 31.39 -3.64 6.36
CA TYR A 203 31.43 -5.01 5.86
C TYR A 203 30.07 -5.50 5.36
N ILE A 204 30.09 -6.29 4.30
CA ILE A 204 28.92 -7.00 3.77
C ILE A 204 29.24 -8.48 3.58
N ALA A 205 28.27 -9.35 3.85
CA ALA A 205 28.34 -10.77 3.57
C ALA A 205 27.74 -11.09 2.20
N MET A 206 28.44 -11.93 1.43
CA MET A 206 27.95 -12.55 0.21
C MET A 206 27.91 -14.08 0.34
N PRO A 207 26.92 -14.76 -0.25
CA PRO A 207 26.78 -16.21 -0.19
C PRO A 207 27.75 -16.96 -1.12
N ASP A 208 28.30 -16.29 -2.13
CA ASP A 208 29.29 -16.83 -3.06
C ASP A 208 30.52 -15.91 -3.19
N ASN A 209 31.69 -16.48 -3.47
CA ASN A 209 32.96 -15.75 -3.50
C ASN A 209 33.27 -15.08 -4.85
N LYS A 210 32.45 -15.28 -5.88
CA LYS A 210 32.56 -14.63 -7.19
C LYS A 210 31.51 -13.55 -7.38
N GLN A 211 30.36 -13.71 -6.74
CA GLN A 211 29.20 -12.84 -6.91
C GLN A 211 29.49 -11.35 -6.74
N ILE A 212 30.34 -10.93 -5.79
CA ILE A 212 30.61 -9.49 -5.62
C ILE A 212 31.28 -8.88 -6.87
N LYS A 213 32.13 -9.65 -7.57
CA LYS A 213 32.82 -9.19 -8.79
C LYS A 213 31.89 -9.17 -10.00
N GLU A 214 30.83 -9.96 -9.97
CA GLU A 214 29.77 -9.93 -10.99
C GLU A 214 28.88 -8.68 -10.83
N ILE A 215 28.66 -8.25 -9.58
CA ILE A 215 27.90 -7.04 -9.25
C ILE A 215 28.76 -5.80 -9.47
N LEU A 216 29.92 -5.75 -8.81
CA LEU A 216 30.86 -4.65 -8.81
C LEU A 216 32.02 -4.98 -9.75
N LYS A 217 31.87 -4.67 -11.05
CA LYS A 217 32.79 -5.10 -12.12
C LYS A 217 34.28 -4.76 -11.88
N ASN A 218 34.58 -3.74 -11.06
CA ASN A 218 35.95 -3.29 -10.76
C ASN A 218 36.39 -3.55 -9.31
N TYR A 219 35.71 -4.44 -8.58
CA TYR A 219 36.02 -4.70 -7.18
C TYR A 219 37.23 -5.64 -7.02
N ASP A 220 38.31 -5.12 -6.42
CA ASP A 220 39.62 -5.78 -6.30
C ASP A 220 40.01 -6.15 -4.86
N LYS A 221 39.27 -5.69 -3.85
CA LYS A 221 39.58 -5.95 -2.44
C LYS A 221 39.41 -7.42 -2.07
N GLU A 222 40.23 -7.88 -1.13
CA GLU A 222 40.17 -9.25 -0.59
C GLU A 222 38.93 -9.49 0.29
N PHE A 223 38.60 -10.77 0.50
CA PHE A 223 37.52 -11.21 1.38
C PHE A 223 37.99 -12.16 2.46
N GLU A 224 37.24 -12.20 3.57
CA GLU A 224 37.41 -13.20 4.62
C GLU A 224 36.22 -14.16 4.62
N GLU A 225 36.48 -15.47 4.73
CA GLU A 225 35.41 -16.44 4.96
C GLU A 225 35.09 -16.53 6.46
N THR A 226 33.81 -16.43 6.80
CA THR A 226 33.31 -16.64 8.17
C THR A 226 32.15 -17.62 8.19
N LYS A 227 31.84 -18.19 9.36
CA LYS A 227 30.66 -19.03 9.55
C LYS A 227 29.55 -18.22 10.18
N ILE A 228 28.38 -18.23 9.54
CA ILE A 228 27.16 -17.62 10.07
C ILE A 228 26.12 -18.68 10.39
N ASP A 229 25.44 -18.49 11.51
CA ASP A 229 24.37 -19.37 11.97
C ASP A 229 23.01 -18.77 11.57
N GLY A 230 22.03 -19.63 11.32
CA GLY A 230 20.64 -19.25 11.06
C GLY A 230 20.29 -18.95 9.60
N TYR A 231 21.17 -19.32 8.65
CA TYR A 231 20.97 -19.08 7.23
C TYR A 231 21.26 -20.32 6.39
N ALA A 232 20.67 -20.37 5.19
CA ALA A 232 21.01 -21.28 4.11
C ALA A 232 21.36 -20.46 2.85
N VAL A 233 22.16 -21.04 1.96
CA VAL A 233 22.37 -20.49 0.62
C VAL A 233 21.38 -21.13 -0.33
N VAL A 234 20.64 -20.32 -1.07
CA VAL A 234 19.73 -20.76 -2.13
C VAL A 234 20.15 -20.13 -3.45
N PHE A 235 19.95 -20.86 -4.55
CA PHE A 235 20.13 -20.33 -5.89
C PHE A 235 18.75 -20.20 -6.53
N ASP A 236 18.38 -18.99 -6.94
CA ASP A 236 17.07 -18.70 -7.54
C ASP A 236 17.06 -18.86 -9.08
N GLY A 237 18.18 -19.30 -9.64
CA GLY A 237 18.42 -19.40 -11.08
C GLY A 237 19.39 -18.33 -11.60
N TYR A 238 19.59 -17.25 -10.84
CA TYR A 238 20.44 -16.12 -11.21
C TYR A 238 21.48 -15.80 -10.15
N LEU A 239 21.06 -15.68 -8.89
CA LEU A 239 21.95 -15.29 -7.79
C LEU A 239 21.93 -16.32 -6.68
N TYR A 240 23.10 -16.48 -6.06
CA TYR A 240 23.16 -17.07 -4.74
C TYR A 240 22.64 -16.03 -3.75
N SER A 241 21.72 -16.46 -2.89
CA SER A 241 21.08 -15.58 -1.91
C SER A 241 21.05 -16.27 -0.56
N PHE A 242 21.26 -15.50 0.50
CA PHE A 242 20.97 -16.01 1.83
C PHE A 242 19.47 -16.15 2.01
N LYS A 243 19.04 -17.25 2.62
CA LYS A 243 17.68 -17.45 3.07
C LYS A 243 17.70 -17.80 4.54
N LYS A 244 16.88 -17.11 5.34
CA LYS A 244 16.81 -17.34 6.78
C LYS A 244 16.35 -18.77 7.05
N LEU A 245 17.21 -19.56 7.68
CA LEU A 245 16.96 -20.96 8.03
C LEU A 245 17.62 -21.26 9.37
N ILE A 246 16.87 -21.05 10.45
CA ILE A 246 17.37 -21.12 11.82
C ILE A 246 17.96 -22.49 12.13
N ALA A 247 19.07 -22.50 12.89
CA ALA A 247 19.89 -23.66 13.27
C ALA A 247 20.74 -24.29 12.15
N ASN A 248 20.72 -23.75 10.93
CA ASN A 248 21.76 -24.07 9.95
C ASN A 248 23.03 -23.24 10.19
N LYS A 249 24.17 -23.75 9.75
CA LYS A 249 25.45 -23.04 9.73
C LYS A 249 26.04 -23.09 8.34
N ILE A 250 26.38 -21.94 7.79
CA ILE A 250 26.93 -21.82 6.42
C ILE A 250 28.18 -20.95 6.41
N SER A 251 28.98 -21.09 5.34
CA SER A 251 30.02 -20.13 5.03
C SER A 251 29.42 -18.86 4.42
N ALA A 252 29.96 -17.72 4.79
CA ALA A 252 29.70 -16.42 4.18
C ALA A 252 31.03 -15.73 3.89
N TYR A 253 31.09 -15.02 2.77
CA TYR A 253 32.27 -14.30 2.32
C TYR A 253 32.09 -12.81 2.64
N ILE A 254 32.95 -12.28 3.50
CA ILE A 254 32.85 -10.92 4.03
C ILE A 254 33.75 -9.99 3.22
N TYR A 255 33.15 -8.95 2.66
CA TYR A 255 33.77 -7.95 1.81
C TYR A 255 33.69 -6.57 2.46
N LYS A 256 34.63 -5.68 2.13
CA LYS A 256 34.68 -4.31 2.64
C LYS A 256 34.21 -3.31 1.58
N ILE A 257 33.09 -2.65 1.83
CA ILE A 257 32.42 -1.77 0.87
C ILE A 257 32.20 -0.37 1.43
N ASN A 258 31.98 0.60 0.56
CA ASN A 258 31.43 1.91 0.88
C ASN A 258 29.91 1.97 0.59
N TYR A 259 29.30 3.12 0.86
CA TYR A 259 27.85 3.28 0.69
C TYR A 259 27.38 3.29 -0.78
N GLU A 260 28.19 3.81 -1.71
CA GLU A 260 27.83 3.78 -3.14
C GLU A 260 27.84 2.34 -3.68
N GLU A 261 28.87 1.57 -3.32
CA GLU A 261 28.97 0.13 -3.61
C GLU A 261 27.79 -0.65 -2.98
N LEU A 262 27.32 -0.25 -1.79
CA LEU A 262 26.12 -0.83 -1.19
C LEU A 262 24.88 -0.59 -2.04
N LEU A 263 24.66 0.62 -2.54
CA LEU A 263 23.51 0.93 -3.38
C LEU A 263 23.55 0.16 -4.70
N GLU A 264 24.73 0.00 -5.30
CA GLU A 264 24.91 -0.85 -6.50
C GLU A 264 24.49 -2.29 -6.23
N ILE A 265 24.88 -2.84 -5.08
CA ILE A 265 24.44 -4.17 -4.62
C ILE A 265 22.93 -4.21 -4.42
N GLN A 266 22.34 -3.24 -3.70
CA GLN A 266 20.89 -3.17 -3.43
C GLN A 266 20.08 -3.11 -4.73
N ARG A 267 20.53 -2.33 -5.70
CA ARG A 267 19.95 -2.25 -7.03
C ARG A 267 20.02 -3.58 -7.76
N TYR A 268 21.21 -4.18 -7.82
CA TYR A 268 21.46 -5.40 -8.56
C TYR A 268 20.60 -6.57 -8.06
N ILE A 269 20.45 -6.70 -6.75
CA ILE A 269 19.62 -7.76 -6.15
C ILE A 269 18.12 -7.46 -6.19
N ASN A 270 17.73 -6.23 -6.58
CA ASN A 270 16.37 -5.72 -6.46
C ASN A 270 15.84 -5.87 -5.02
N ILE A 271 16.28 -4.95 -4.17
CA ILE A 271 16.13 -5.00 -2.71
C ILE A 271 14.70 -5.23 -2.18
N THR A 272 13.67 -4.92 -2.99
CA THR A 272 12.26 -5.28 -2.76
C THR A 272 12.04 -6.78 -2.45
N LEU A 273 12.96 -7.65 -2.84
CA LEU A 273 12.88 -9.10 -2.56
C LEU A 273 13.60 -9.55 -1.28
N TYR A 274 14.33 -8.65 -0.62
CA TYR A 274 15.27 -8.96 0.46
C TYR A 274 14.98 -8.18 1.74
N ILE A 275 15.44 -8.74 2.85
CA ILE A 275 15.51 -8.08 4.16
C ILE A 275 16.98 -7.80 4.48
N GLU A 276 17.25 -6.57 4.94
CA GLU A 276 18.55 -6.19 5.50
C GLU A 276 18.67 -6.72 6.92
N ASN A 277 19.77 -7.42 7.22
CA ASN A 277 20.10 -7.90 8.56
C ASN A 277 21.48 -7.39 8.97
N ARG A 278 21.67 -7.16 10.26
CA ARG A 278 22.97 -6.81 10.85
C ARG A 278 23.44 -7.95 11.72
N LEU A 279 24.66 -8.42 11.48
CA LEU A 279 25.25 -9.53 12.22
C LEU A 279 26.66 -9.14 12.68
N SER A 280 27.16 -9.87 13.68
CA SER A 280 28.55 -9.77 14.13
C SER A 280 29.22 -11.14 14.05
N ASP A 281 30.47 -11.19 13.61
CA ASP A 281 31.25 -12.43 13.63
C ASP A 281 31.84 -12.72 15.03
N ASN A 282 32.56 -13.84 15.15
CA ASN A 282 33.21 -14.23 16.40
C ASN A 282 34.32 -13.25 16.87
N LYS A 283 34.79 -12.37 15.98
CA LYS A 283 35.79 -11.33 16.27
C LYS A 283 35.11 -10.00 16.68
N GLY A 284 33.78 -9.94 16.71
CA GLY A 284 33.00 -8.74 17.00
C GLY A 284 32.87 -7.79 15.81
N ARG A 285 33.28 -8.19 14.61
CA ARG A 285 33.14 -7.38 13.39
C ARG A 285 31.68 -7.39 12.95
N ILE A 286 31.09 -6.20 12.81
CA ILE A 286 29.72 -6.01 12.35
C ILE A 286 29.68 -6.00 10.82
N PHE A 287 28.71 -6.68 10.22
CA PHE A 287 28.50 -6.73 8.78
C PHE A 287 27.01 -6.78 8.40
N LEU A 288 26.69 -6.31 7.19
CA LEU A 288 25.37 -6.43 6.58
C LEU A 288 25.18 -7.78 5.91
N LEU A 289 23.96 -8.28 5.94
CA LEU A 289 23.54 -9.48 5.20
C LEU A 289 22.14 -9.28 4.63
N TYR A 290 21.99 -9.47 3.32
CA TYR A 290 20.67 -9.47 2.67
C TYR A 290 20.12 -10.89 2.57
N SER A 291 18.94 -11.10 3.14
CA SER A 291 18.26 -12.40 3.11
C SER A 291 16.98 -12.34 2.31
N LEU A 292 16.79 -13.29 1.40
CA LEU A 292 15.62 -13.40 0.53
C LEU A 292 14.36 -13.72 1.36
N ILE A 293 13.28 -12.96 1.11
CA ILE A 293 11.99 -13.12 1.80
C ILE A 293 11.28 -14.39 1.29
N ASN A 294 11.03 -14.45 -0.02
CA ASN A 294 10.42 -15.58 -0.69
C ASN A 294 11.21 -15.92 -1.96
N PRO A 295 11.29 -17.20 -2.37
CA PRO A 295 11.88 -17.55 -3.67
C PRO A 295 11.04 -16.97 -4.81
N HIS A 296 11.68 -16.19 -5.67
CA HIS A 296 11.12 -15.70 -6.92
C HIS A 296 12.04 -16.10 -8.07
N LYS A 297 11.47 -16.49 -9.21
CA LYS A 297 12.29 -16.63 -10.42
C LYS A 297 12.61 -15.23 -10.91
N ASN A 298 13.89 -14.89 -11.00
CA ASN A 298 14.32 -13.64 -11.57
C ASN A 298 15.29 -13.86 -12.73
N LYS A 299 15.44 -12.85 -13.57
CA LYS A 299 16.45 -12.81 -14.63
C LYS A 299 17.52 -11.78 -14.29
N ILE A 300 18.63 -11.83 -15.04
CA ILE A 300 19.70 -10.83 -14.96
C ILE A 300 19.11 -9.46 -15.24
N LEU A 301 19.23 -8.47 -14.34
CA LEU A 301 18.67 -7.12 -14.57
C LEU A 301 19.11 -6.52 -15.91
N TYR A 302 20.30 -6.87 -16.37
CA TYR A 302 20.91 -6.41 -17.61
C TYR A 302 20.33 -7.10 -18.85
N ASN A 303 20.09 -6.30 -19.88
CA ASN A 303 19.94 -6.74 -21.25
C ASN A 303 20.87 -5.89 -22.15
N GLU A 304 21.01 -6.28 -23.41
CA GLU A 304 21.86 -5.58 -24.38
C GLU A 304 21.52 -4.09 -24.47
N GLU A 305 20.23 -3.77 -24.38
CA GLU A 305 19.77 -2.39 -24.46
C GLU A 305 20.21 -1.54 -23.27
N LEU A 306 19.99 -2.03 -22.05
CA LEU A 306 20.44 -1.36 -20.84
C LEU A 306 21.97 -1.20 -20.84
N ASP A 307 22.72 -2.21 -21.30
CA ASP A 307 24.18 -2.11 -21.41
C ASP A 307 24.63 -1.00 -22.38
N ASN A 308 23.89 -0.77 -23.47
CA ASN A 308 24.15 0.33 -24.40
C ASN A 308 23.83 1.69 -23.76
N LEU A 309 22.69 1.80 -23.08
CA LEU A 309 22.30 3.04 -22.39
C LEU A 309 23.26 3.40 -21.26
N ILE A 310 23.71 2.43 -20.45
CA ILE A 310 24.68 2.66 -19.35
C ILE A 310 25.98 3.28 -19.86
N ARG A 311 26.43 2.91 -21.07
CA ARG A 311 27.66 3.49 -21.66
C ARG A 311 27.52 4.98 -21.96
N LYS A 312 26.32 5.43 -22.31
CA LYS A 312 26.01 6.83 -22.62
C LYS A 312 25.61 7.63 -21.37
N HIS A 313 24.87 6.99 -20.46
CA HIS A 313 24.22 7.59 -19.30
C HIS A 313 24.87 7.14 -17.98
N LYS A 314 26.20 7.09 -17.97
CA LYS A 314 26.97 6.55 -16.84
C LYS A 314 26.73 7.34 -15.54
N ASN A 315 26.60 8.66 -15.62
CA ASN A 315 26.35 9.51 -14.46
C ASN A 315 24.97 9.22 -13.83
N GLU A 316 23.92 9.18 -14.66
CA GLU A 316 22.58 8.79 -14.25
C GLU A 316 22.59 7.38 -13.62
N TRP A 317 23.20 6.41 -14.31
CA TRP A 317 23.27 5.03 -13.82
C TRP A 317 24.04 4.91 -12.49
N ASN A 318 25.05 5.73 -12.24
CA ASN A 318 25.79 5.68 -10.98
C ASN A 318 25.05 6.37 -9.82
N THR A 319 23.95 7.07 -10.10
CA THR A 319 23.21 7.86 -9.12
C THR A 319 21.95 7.13 -8.71
N ILE A 320 22.10 6.19 -7.77
CA ILE A 320 21.03 5.26 -7.36
C ILE A 320 20.12 5.90 -6.30
N SER A 321 18.82 5.94 -6.57
CA SER A 321 17.83 6.57 -5.69
C SER A 321 16.79 5.59 -5.17
N ASP A 322 16.08 5.99 -4.12
CA ASP A 322 14.76 5.45 -3.78
C ASP A 322 13.69 6.29 -4.50
N VAL A 323 12.69 5.66 -5.11
CA VAL A 323 11.66 6.30 -5.95
C VAL A 323 10.26 5.91 -5.48
N GLN A 324 9.40 6.91 -5.30
CA GLN A 324 7.98 6.73 -5.02
C GLN A 324 7.13 7.49 -6.03
N ILE A 325 6.17 6.83 -6.68
CA ILE A 325 5.32 7.46 -7.71
C ILE A 325 3.86 7.37 -7.28
N PHE A 326 3.23 8.52 -7.08
CA PHE A 326 1.88 8.70 -6.57
C PHE A 326 0.93 9.03 -7.73
N PHE A 327 -0.04 8.15 -7.97
CA PHE A 327 -1.06 8.30 -9.00
C PHE A 327 -2.38 8.72 -8.34
N PRO A 328 -2.96 9.87 -8.71
CA PRO A 328 -4.30 10.23 -8.25
C PRO A 328 -5.32 9.23 -8.84
N ILE A 329 -6.25 8.74 -8.04
CA ILE A 329 -7.22 7.73 -8.50
C ILE A 329 -8.66 7.98 -8.06
N GLU A 330 -9.58 7.46 -8.86
CA GLU A 330 -10.97 7.18 -8.51
C GLU A 330 -11.17 5.67 -8.43
N TYR A 331 -11.91 5.17 -7.45
CA TYR A 331 -12.24 3.76 -7.37
C TYR A 331 -13.74 3.50 -7.34
N GLU A 332 -14.15 2.39 -7.97
CA GLU A 332 -15.57 2.02 -8.05
C GLU A 332 -16.12 1.50 -6.73
N ASN A 333 -15.41 0.55 -6.12
CA ASN A 333 -15.91 -0.20 -4.98
C ASN A 333 -14.81 -0.48 -3.96
N GLN A 334 -14.99 0.10 -2.77
CA GLN A 334 -14.10 -0.07 -1.63
C GLN A 334 -13.89 -1.55 -1.27
N LYS A 335 -14.95 -2.37 -1.30
CA LYS A 335 -14.85 -3.80 -0.95
C LYS A 335 -13.95 -4.56 -1.92
N LYS A 336 -14.03 -4.24 -3.21
CA LYS A 336 -13.19 -4.87 -4.25
C LYS A 336 -11.71 -4.64 -3.99
N ILE A 337 -11.33 -3.45 -3.52
CA ILE A 337 -9.93 -3.12 -3.18
C ILE A 337 -9.52 -3.81 -1.88
N LEU A 338 -10.34 -3.73 -0.83
CA LEU A 338 -10.04 -4.34 0.47
C LEU A 338 -9.89 -5.87 0.38
N GLU A 339 -10.66 -6.54 -0.49
CA GLU A 339 -10.53 -7.98 -0.76
C GLU A 339 -9.20 -8.36 -1.44
N LYS A 340 -8.47 -7.39 -1.99
CA LYS A 340 -7.18 -7.58 -2.67
C LYS A 340 -5.98 -7.21 -1.79
N GLU A 341 -6.21 -6.87 -0.53
CA GLU A 341 -5.13 -6.64 0.44
C GLU A 341 -4.24 -7.89 0.55
N GLN A 342 -2.94 -7.68 0.38
CA GLN A 342 -1.93 -8.71 0.56
C GLN A 342 -1.18 -8.49 1.87
N THR A 343 -0.59 -9.57 2.41
CA THR A 343 0.33 -9.46 3.54
C THR A 343 1.62 -8.79 3.08
N GLY A 344 1.95 -7.66 3.71
CA GLY A 344 3.22 -6.98 3.52
C GLY A 344 4.40 -7.71 4.18
N ASP A 345 5.60 -7.43 3.68
CA ASP A 345 6.86 -7.80 4.33
C ASP A 345 7.35 -6.72 5.32
N VAL A 346 8.54 -6.92 5.87
CA VAL A 346 9.15 -6.02 6.88
C VAL A 346 9.23 -4.57 6.40
N ASN A 347 9.70 -4.33 5.18
CA ASN A 347 9.96 -2.98 4.68
C ASN A 347 8.65 -2.26 4.38
N ILE A 348 7.71 -2.93 3.71
CA ILE A 348 6.44 -2.30 3.35
C ILE A 348 5.54 -2.08 4.57
N ASN A 349 5.53 -3.00 5.54
CA ASN A 349 4.80 -2.81 6.79
C ASN A 349 5.37 -1.63 7.60
N LEU A 350 6.71 -1.47 7.58
CA LEU A 350 7.36 -0.30 8.19
C LEU A 350 6.94 0.99 7.50
N LEU A 351 6.94 1.04 6.16
CA LEU A 351 6.51 2.21 5.40
C LEU A 351 5.04 2.58 5.70
N LEU A 352 4.13 1.60 5.67
CA LEU A 352 2.72 1.83 6.00
C LEU A 352 2.55 2.36 7.43
N LYS A 353 3.27 1.78 8.40
CA LYS A 353 3.26 2.23 9.80
C LYS A 353 3.86 3.63 9.94
N ALA A 354 4.90 3.97 9.19
CA ALA A 354 5.50 5.29 9.19
C ALA A 354 4.54 6.34 8.63
N LEU A 355 3.85 6.04 7.52
CA LEU A 355 2.84 6.91 6.93
C LEU A 355 1.63 7.10 7.86
N ASP A 356 1.16 6.03 8.52
CA ASP A 356 0.12 6.10 9.54
C ASP A 356 0.58 6.98 10.72
N PHE A 357 1.79 6.76 11.21
CA PHE A 357 2.37 7.61 12.26
C PHE A 357 2.38 9.09 11.85
N ARG A 358 2.87 9.43 10.64
CA ARG A 358 2.87 10.81 10.13
C ARG A 358 1.44 11.37 10.03
N THR A 359 0.50 10.54 9.62
CA THR A 359 -0.93 10.91 9.56
C THR A 359 -1.49 11.27 10.92
N TYR A 360 -1.10 10.61 12.00
CA TYR A 360 -1.60 10.94 13.33
C TYR A 360 -0.79 12.06 14.02
N TYR A 361 0.50 12.12 13.74
CA TYR A 361 1.45 12.98 14.46
C TYR A 361 1.63 14.37 13.81
N GLU A 362 1.72 14.46 12.49
CA GLU A 362 1.92 15.73 11.77
C GLU A 362 0.62 16.52 11.65
N SER A 363 -0.51 15.82 11.70
CA SER A 363 -1.85 16.33 11.50
C SER A 363 -2.42 17.01 12.75
N GLY A 364 -2.87 18.24 12.60
CA GLY A 364 -3.57 18.99 13.64
C GLY A 364 -5.01 18.55 13.83
N ILE A 365 -5.45 18.51 15.09
CA ILE A 365 -6.83 18.18 15.45
C ILE A 365 -7.62 19.49 15.61
N PRO A 366 -8.66 19.74 14.81
CA PRO A 366 -9.62 20.80 15.13
C PRO A 366 -10.39 20.43 16.40
N LYS A 367 -10.46 21.33 17.41
CA LYS A 367 -11.12 21.08 18.71
C LYS A 367 -12.55 20.50 18.64
N TRP A 368 -13.27 20.68 17.53
CA TRP A 368 -14.66 20.23 17.37
C TRP A 368 -14.81 18.76 16.92
N THR A 369 -13.76 18.13 16.39
CA THR A 369 -13.77 16.69 16.01
C THR A 369 -13.47 15.76 17.19
N GLU A 370 -12.90 16.25 18.29
CA GLU A 370 -12.71 15.46 19.53
C GLU A 370 -14.04 15.14 20.23
N SER A 371 -15.02 16.05 20.15
CA SER A 371 -16.30 15.92 20.83
C SER A 371 -17.35 15.07 20.10
N ASN A 372 -17.21 14.85 18.79
CA ASN A 372 -18.22 14.17 17.98
C ASN A 372 -17.65 12.93 17.27
N LYS A 373 -17.90 11.75 17.86
CA LYS A 373 -17.48 10.45 17.31
C LYS A 373 -18.08 10.14 15.92
N SER A 374 -19.09 10.87 15.49
CA SER A 374 -19.81 10.66 14.22
C SER A 374 -19.15 11.30 13.00
N ILE A 375 -18.21 12.24 13.17
CA ILE A 375 -17.52 12.89 12.06
C ILE A 375 -16.10 12.31 11.98
N LEU A 376 -15.86 11.50 10.95
CA LEU A 376 -14.53 10.97 10.67
C LEU A 376 -13.66 12.09 10.09
N ASP A 377 -12.67 12.53 10.88
CA ASP A 377 -11.52 13.29 10.40
C ASP A 377 -10.73 12.47 9.36
N TYR A 378 -10.00 13.12 8.45
CA TYR A 378 -9.31 12.43 7.35
C TYR A 378 -8.38 11.32 7.84
N ARG A 379 -7.74 11.48 9.00
CA ARG A 379 -6.88 10.46 9.62
C ARG A 379 -7.58 9.11 9.84
N ARG A 380 -8.88 9.12 10.11
CA ARG A 380 -9.71 7.92 10.29
C ARG A 380 -10.37 7.45 9.01
N ARG A 381 -10.37 8.28 7.97
CA ARG A 381 -10.94 7.98 6.66
C ARG A 381 -9.90 7.42 5.68
N LEU A 382 -8.62 7.73 5.88
CA LEU A 382 -7.55 7.17 5.07
C LEU A 382 -7.26 5.74 5.51
N HIS A 383 -7.25 4.84 4.53
CA HIS A 383 -6.88 3.46 4.72
C HIS A 383 -5.84 3.06 3.68
N ARG A 384 -4.67 2.64 4.16
CA ARG A 384 -3.53 2.24 3.32
C ARG A 384 -3.48 0.72 3.22
N ILE A 385 -3.37 0.23 2.01
CA ILE A 385 -3.50 -1.19 1.66
C ILE A 385 -2.30 -1.58 0.82
N PHE A 386 -1.61 -2.65 1.21
CA PHE A 386 -0.60 -3.25 0.37
C PHE A 386 -1.26 -4.12 -0.70
N LEU A 387 -1.08 -3.77 -1.97
CA LEU A 387 -1.68 -4.50 -3.09
C LEU A 387 -0.81 -5.66 -3.59
N GLY A 388 0.50 -5.62 -3.35
CA GLY A 388 1.41 -6.71 -3.69
C GLY A 388 2.74 -6.25 -4.26
N LYS A 389 3.58 -7.24 -4.61
CA LYS A 389 4.83 -7.02 -5.36
C LYS A 389 4.62 -7.43 -6.80
N TYR A 390 5.00 -6.57 -7.72
CA TYR A 390 4.81 -6.81 -9.15
C TYR A 390 6.07 -6.49 -9.92
N ARG A 391 6.38 -7.34 -10.90
CA ARG A 391 7.39 -7.00 -11.90
C ARG A 391 6.83 -5.96 -12.84
N ILE A 392 7.59 -4.88 -13.03
CA ILE A 392 7.32 -3.89 -14.06
C ILE A 392 8.42 -3.86 -15.10
N LYS A 393 8.07 -3.38 -16.30
CA LYS A 393 8.99 -3.07 -17.38
C LYS A 393 8.85 -1.61 -17.78
N ILE A 394 9.97 -1.02 -18.18
CA ILE A 394 10.03 0.26 -18.85
C ILE A 394 10.59 0.05 -20.25
N THR A 395 10.20 0.91 -21.18
CA THR A 395 10.58 0.83 -22.58
C THR A 395 11.30 2.10 -23.01
N LYS A 396 12.00 2.02 -24.13
CA LYS A 396 12.49 3.23 -24.82
C LYS A 396 11.36 4.12 -25.29
N GLU A 397 11.73 5.36 -25.55
CA GLU A 397 10.87 6.31 -26.23
C GLU A 397 10.42 5.76 -27.60
N THR A 398 9.12 5.81 -27.86
CA THR A 398 8.55 5.57 -29.19
C THR A 398 8.85 6.76 -30.11
N SER A 399 9.53 6.51 -31.21
CA SER A 399 9.71 7.42 -32.34
C SER A 399 8.70 7.10 -33.45
N LEU A 400 8.53 8.00 -34.43
CA LEU A 400 7.71 7.74 -35.63
C LEU A 400 8.09 6.40 -36.31
N MET A 401 9.39 6.07 -36.28
CA MET A 401 9.93 4.86 -36.90
C MET A 401 9.76 3.61 -36.03
N THR A 402 9.63 3.76 -34.71
CA THR A 402 9.48 2.63 -33.77
C THR A 402 8.04 2.43 -33.29
N TYR A 403 7.11 3.29 -33.69
CA TYR A 403 5.69 3.25 -33.31
C TYR A 403 4.97 1.96 -33.73
N GLU A 404 5.34 1.37 -34.87
CA GLU A 404 4.74 0.13 -35.40
C GLU A 404 5.44 -1.15 -34.93
N PHE A 405 6.58 -1.03 -34.24
CA PHE A 405 7.38 -2.17 -33.77
C PHE A 405 7.16 -2.43 -32.28
N ASN A 406 7.38 -3.68 -31.84
CA ASN A 406 7.45 -3.99 -30.42
C ASN A 406 8.56 -3.14 -29.78
N LEU A 407 8.18 -2.37 -28.76
CA LEU A 407 9.11 -1.57 -27.97
C LEU A 407 10.23 -2.43 -27.38
N GLU A 408 11.47 -1.94 -27.49
CA GLU A 408 12.61 -2.55 -26.81
C GLU A 408 12.51 -2.27 -25.31
N ASP A 409 12.48 -3.35 -24.51
CA ASP A 409 12.51 -3.28 -23.06
C ASP A 409 13.88 -2.74 -22.59
N ILE A 410 13.88 -1.79 -21.66
CA ILE A 410 15.12 -1.33 -21.00
C ILE A 410 15.33 -2.19 -19.75
N GLY A 411 16.36 -3.02 -19.77
CA GLY A 411 16.64 -3.99 -18.71
C GLY A 411 15.63 -5.14 -18.68
N GLN A 412 15.82 -6.06 -17.74
CA GLN A 412 14.83 -7.07 -17.41
C GLN A 412 13.79 -6.53 -16.41
N PRO A 413 12.59 -7.14 -16.35
CA PRO A 413 11.57 -6.76 -15.38
C PRO A 413 12.09 -6.83 -13.95
N ALA A 414 11.76 -5.83 -13.14
CA ALA A 414 12.12 -5.80 -11.72
C ALA A 414 10.90 -5.59 -10.82
N PHE A 415 10.95 -6.17 -9.62
CA PHE A 415 9.87 -6.07 -8.65
C PHE A 415 9.85 -4.71 -7.97
N ILE A 416 8.65 -4.18 -7.83
CA ILE A 416 8.34 -3.00 -7.03
C ILE A 416 7.18 -3.30 -6.08
N TYR A 417 6.99 -2.45 -5.07
CA TYR A 417 5.82 -2.50 -4.22
C TYR A 417 4.68 -1.66 -4.80
N LEU A 418 3.46 -2.17 -4.70
CA LEU A 418 2.24 -1.44 -5.03
C LEU A 418 1.42 -1.24 -3.75
N ILE A 419 1.16 0.02 -3.39
CA ILE A 419 0.32 0.44 -2.27
C ILE A 419 -0.88 1.19 -2.83
N THR A 420 -2.03 1.11 -2.18
CA THR A 420 -3.14 2.04 -2.41
C THR A 420 -3.61 2.65 -1.12
N THR A 421 -3.83 3.96 -1.13
CA THR A 421 -4.45 4.71 -0.05
C THR A 421 -5.82 5.14 -0.53
N ILE A 422 -6.89 4.71 0.16
CA ILE A 422 -8.26 5.04 -0.19
C ILE A 422 -8.92 5.89 0.90
N ASP A 423 -9.77 6.82 0.49
CA ASP A 423 -10.65 7.55 1.39
C ASP A 423 -12.02 6.87 1.49
N LEU A 424 -12.38 6.41 2.68
CA LEU A 424 -13.57 5.58 2.92
C LEU A 424 -14.93 6.26 2.62
N GLU A 425 -14.96 7.56 2.31
CA GLU A 425 -16.20 8.34 2.15
C GLU A 425 -16.40 8.92 0.73
N SER A 426 -15.35 9.14 -0.07
CA SER A 426 -15.39 9.94 -1.31
C SER A 426 -14.97 9.22 -2.60
N ASN A 427 -14.76 7.89 -2.57
CA ASN A 427 -14.33 7.12 -3.76
C ASN A 427 -13.02 7.61 -4.39
N THR A 428 -12.23 8.36 -3.62
CA THR A 428 -10.97 9.00 -4.05
C THR A 428 -9.81 8.30 -3.36
N GLY A 429 -8.65 8.25 -4.01
CA GLY A 429 -7.46 7.65 -3.42
C GLY A 429 -6.18 7.99 -4.16
N VAL A 430 -5.11 7.30 -3.77
CA VAL A 430 -3.78 7.38 -4.38
C VAL A 430 -3.23 5.97 -4.51
N VAL A 431 -2.77 5.60 -5.71
CA VAL A 431 -1.93 4.41 -5.89
C VAL A 431 -0.48 4.85 -5.84
N THR A 432 0.36 4.14 -5.07
CA THR A 432 1.78 4.46 -4.94
C THR A 432 2.63 3.27 -5.38
N LEU A 433 3.53 3.50 -6.35
CA LEU A 433 4.63 2.59 -6.66
C LEU A 433 5.82 2.95 -5.80
N VAL A 434 6.45 1.96 -5.16
CA VAL A 434 7.65 2.17 -4.35
C VAL A 434 8.77 1.27 -4.85
N SER A 435 9.87 1.89 -5.27
CA SER A 435 11.09 1.25 -5.74
C SER A 435 12.28 1.75 -4.93
N MET A 436 12.74 0.93 -3.99
CA MET A 436 13.95 1.22 -3.22
C MET A 436 15.17 0.82 -4.04
N SER A 437 16.20 1.67 -4.08
CA SER A 437 17.45 1.49 -4.84
C SER A 437 17.14 1.08 -6.27
N THR A 438 16.47 2.01 -6.97
CA THR A 438 15.75 1.76 -8.21
C THR A 438 16.59 0.95 -9.21
N PRO A 439 16.05 -0.16 -9.75
CA PRO A 439 16.71 -0.96 -10.78
C PRO A 439 16.63 -0.34 -12.19
N PHE A 440 15.97 0.81 -12.31
CA PHE A 440 15.72 1.47 -13.59
C PHE A 440 16.58 2.73 -13.75
N LEU A 441 16.87 3.10 -15.00
CA LEU A 441 17.33 4.46 -15.32
C LEU A 441 16.23 5.44 -14.93
N LEU A 442 16.59 6.46 -14.17
CA LEU A 442 15.68 7.42 -13.55
C LEU A 442 14.88 8.21 -14.58
N SER A 443 15.56 8.83 -15.55
CA SER A 443 14.94 9.67 -16.57
C SER A 443 13.97 8.86 -17.44
N HIS A 444 14.34 7.62 -17.77
CA HIS A 444 13.50 6.71 -18.54
C HIS A 444 12.29 6.23 -17.75
N LEU A 445 12.44 5.95 -16.44
CA LEU A 445 11.31 5.63 -15.56
C LEU A 445 10.33 6.81 -15.49
N LEU A 446 10.82 8.04 -15.39
CA LEU A 446 10.00 9.26 -15.36
C LEU A 446 9.26 9.49 -16.68
N ASP A 447 9.95 9.36 -17.81
CA ASP A 447 9.33 9.49 -19.14
C ASP A 447 8.23 8.42 -19.35
N ASN A 448 8.50 7.16 -19.01
CA ASN A 448 7.49 6.08 -19.06
C ASN A 448 6.30 6.36 -18.12
N THR A 449 6.53 7.03 -17.00
CA THR A 449 5.49 7.40 -16.04
C THR A 449 4.56 8.46 -16.63
N ILE A 450 5.11 9.53 -17.21
CA ILE A 450 4.32 10.62 -17.81
C ILE A 450 3.61 10.16 -19.09
N ARG A 451 4.28 9.37 -19.93
CA ARG A 451 3.71 8.81 -21.16
C ARG A 451 2.71 7.68 -20.92
N ASN A 452 2.50 7.28 -19.67
CA ASN A 452 1.61 6.20 -19.30
C ASN A 452 2.01 4.85 -19.91
N GLN A 453 3.30 4.52 -19.92
CA GLN A 453 3.88 3.36 -20.61
C GLN A 453 4.45 2.28 -19.67
N ILE A 454 4.32 2.44 -18.34
CA ILE A 454 4.71 1.39 -17.40
C ILE A 454 3.90 0.11 -17.67
N LEU A 455 4.60 -0.99 -17.93
CA LEU A 455 4.00 -2.30 -18.11
C LEU A 455 4.14 -3.14 -16.85
N ILE A 456 3.08 -3.86 -16.46
CA ILE A 456 3.03 -4.70 -15.26
C ILE A 456 2.77 -6.16 -15.61
N CYS A 457 3.46 -7.08 -14.93
CA CYS A 457 3.28 -8.52 -15.11
C CYS A 457 2.00 -9.01 -14.42
N VAL A 458 1.02 -9.47 -15.21
CA VAL A 458 -0.27 -9.96 -14.71
C VAL A 458 -0.13 -11.30 -13.98
N ASP A 459 0.85 -12.12 -14.34
CA ASP A 459 1.04 -13.45 -13.75
C ASP A 459 1.49 -13.38 -12.28
N ASP A 460 2.05 -12.24 -11.86
CA ASP A 460 2.36 -11.98 -10.45
C ASP A 460 1.06 -11.76 -9.63
N PHE A 461 -0.04 -11.38 -10.28
CA PHE A 461 -1.38 -11.29 -9.71
C PHE A 461 -2.14 -12.62 -9.78
N ASP A 462 -2.17 -13.26 -10.95
CA ASP A 462 -2.88 -14.52 -11.20
C ASP A 462 -1.93 -15.61 -11.72
N LYS A 463 -1.55 -16.52 -10.83
CA LYS A 463 -0.58 -17.60 -11.09
C LYS A 463 -1.13 -18.74 -11.96
N SER A 464 -2.31 -18.58 -12.56
CA SER A 464 -2.94 -19.61 -13.41
C SER A 464 -2.30 -19.73 -14.80
N ASN A 465 -1.60 -18.69 -15.28
CA ASN A 465 -1.00 -18.66 -16.61
C ASN A 465 0.41 -19.26 -16.67
N LYS A 466 0.72 -19.90 -17.81
CA LYS A 466 2.02 -20.53 -18.08
C LYS A 466 3.00 -19.63 -18.85
N LYS A 467 2.59 -18.43 -19.28
CA LYS A 467 3.41 -17.48 -20.05
C LYS A 467 3.23 -16.06 -19.51
N GLU A 468 4.35 -15.40 -19.23
CA GLU A 468 4.39 -14.02 -18.73
C GLU A 468 3.65 -13.07 -19.66
N LYS A 469 2.54 -12.52 -19.16
CA LYS A 469 1.78 -11.47 -19.82
C LYS A 469 2.05 -10.12 -19.14
N TYR A 470 2.46 -9.14 -19.94
CA TYR A 470 2.62 -7.76 -19.52
C TYR A 470 1.50 -6.91 -20.14
N ILE A 471 0.87 -6.06 -19.34
CA ILE A 471 -0.13 -5.09 -19.79
C ILE A 471 0.19 -3.71 -19.22
N ASN A 472 -0.45 -2.66 -19.74
CA ASN A 472 -0.32 -1.33 -19.17
C ASN A 472 -0.76 -1.30 -17.69
N LEU A 473 -0.06 -0.53 -16.86
CA LEU A 473 -0.40 -0.36 -15.45
C LEU A 473 -1.86 0.10 -15.25
N TYR A 474 -2.35 1.03 -16.07
CA TYR A 474 -3.72 1.55 -15.91
C TYR A 474 -4.78 0.55 -16.34
N ASP A 475 -4.52 -0.21 -17.41
CA ASP A 475 -5.38 -1.32 -17.81
C ASP A 475 -5.46 -2.38 -16.70
N PHE A 476 -4.34 -2.62 -16.00
CA PHE A 476 -4.29 -3.51 -14.84
C PHE A 476 -5.13 -2.97 -13.68
N LEU A 477 -4.94 -1.71 -13.30
CA LEU A 477 -5.71 -1.05 -12.22
C LEU A 477 -7.22 -1.09 -12.51
N GLU A 478 -7.63 -0.79 -13.73
CA GLU A 478 -9.03 -0.80 -14.13
C GLU A 478 -9.61 -2.23 -14.12
N SER A 479 -8.98 -3.13 -14.88
CA SER A 479 -9.53 -4.47 -15.13
C SER A 479 -9.55 -5.34 -13.87
N TYR A 480 -8.49 -5.27 -13.06
CA TYR A 480 -8.31 -6.18 -11.92
C TYR A 480 -8.75 -5.55 -10.59
N LEU A 481 -8.62 -4.23 -10.43
CA LEU A 481 -8.87 -3.54 -9.17
C LEU A 481 -10.09 -2.60 -9.21
N GLY A 482 -10.61 -2.23 -10.39
CA GLY A 482 -11.68 -1.23 -10.51
C GLY A 482 -11.21 0.16 -10.07
N ILE A 483 -9.96 0.48 -10.41
CA ILE A 483 -9.27 1.74 -10.08
C ILE A 483 -8.98 2.47 -11.39
N TYR A 484 -9.30 3.76 -11.43
CA TYR A 484 -9.05 4.63 -12.57
C TYR A 484 -8.07 5.74 -12.21
N LYS A 485 -7.06 5.96 -13.06
CA LYS A 485 -6.19 7.14 -12.92
C LYS A 485 -6.97 8.43 -13.18
N ARG A 486 -6.69 9.43 -12.36
CA ARG A 486 -7.14 10.83 -12.45
C ARG A 486 -5.90 11.71 -12.33
N GLY A 487 -5.90 12.90 -12.93
CA GLY A 487 -4.76 13.83 -12.83
C GLY A 487 -3.41 13.30 -13.33
N SER A 488 -2.33 13.99 -12.93
CA SER A 488 -0.95 13.65 -13.29
C SER A 488 -0.20 12.97 -12.13
N PRO A 489 0.70 12.01 -12.43
CA PRO A 489 1.48 11.36 -11.38
C PRO A 489 2.46 12.33 -10.72
N LYS A 490 2.69 12.16 -9.43
CA LYS A 490 3.71 12.88 -8.66
C LYS A 490 4.82 11.92 -8.26
N THR A 491 6.06 12.23 -8.59
CA THR A 491 7.22 11.36 -8.32
C THR A 491 8.11 11.99 -7.26
N PHE A 492 8.50 11.20 -6.29
CA PHE A 492 9.44 11.55 -5.24
C PHE A 492 10.72 10.73 -5.42
N ILE A 493 11.86 11.41 -5.54
CA ILE A 493 13.16 10.80 -5.77
C ILE A 493 14.10 11.19 -4.63
N ASN A 494 14.55 10.19 -3.89
CA ASN A 494 15.45 10.34 -2.74
C ASN A 494 16.84 9.85 -3.08
N LEU A 495 17.81 10.74 -2.88
CA LEU A 495 19.17 10.58 -3.34
C LEU A 495 20.13 10.74 -2.15
N PRO A 496 20.80 9.67 -1.70
CA PRO A 496 21.75 9.71 -0.58
C PRO A 496 23.13 10.28 -0.98
N TYR A 497 23.09 11.34 -1.79
CA TYR A 497 24.25 12.01 -2.36
C TYR A 497 24.19 13.51 -2.08
N GLU A 498 25.34 14.14 -2.24
CA GLU A 498 25.40 15.57 -2.47
C GLU A 498 24.86 15.87 -3.87
N LYS A 499 24.34 17.09 -4.05
CA LYS A 499 23.75 17.54 -5.31
C LYS A 499 24.74 17.50 -6.48
N ASP A 500 26.02 17.75 -6.22
CA ASP A 500 27.09 17.82 -7.22
C ASP A 500 27.37 16.48 -7.93
N LYS A 501 26.75 15.38 -7.48
CA LYS A 501 26.78 14.07 -8.15
C LYS A 501 26.17 14.11 -9.56
N MET A 502 25.27 15.06 -9.84
CA MET A 502 24.64 15.25 -11.16
C MET A 502 24.83 16.69 -11.66
N GLU A 503 24.97 16.85 -12.98
CA GLU A 503 25.04 18.17 -13.59
C GLU A 503 23.69 18.89 -13.53
N CYS A 504 23.69 20.22 -13.49
CA CYS A 504 22.45 21.00 -13.40
C CYS A 504 21.48 20.71 -14.55
N CYS A 505 21.98 20.49 -15.77
CA CYS A 505 21.12 20.12 -16.90
C CYS A 505 20.49 18.72 -16.75
N GLU A 506 21.20 17.76 -16.16
CA GLU A 506 20.64 16.43 -15.86
C GLU A 506 19.53 16.54 -14.79
N LEU A 507 19.78 17.32 -13.73
CA LEU A 507 18.78 17.61 -12.70
C LEU A 507 17.55 18.31 -13.28
N ALA A 508 17.74 19.23 -14.22
CA ALA A 508 16.64 19.92 -14.89
C ALA A 508 15.79 18.96 -15.73
N SER A 509 16.42 18.06 -16.50
CA SER A 509 15.72 16.99 -17.22
C SER A 509 14.91 16.11 -16.28
N LEU A 510 15.48 15.71 -15.13
CA LEU A 510 14.75 14.92 -14.12
C LEU A 510 13.56 15.70 -13.52
N LEU A 511 13.70 16.99 -13.23
CA LEU A 511 12.58 17.80 -12.72
C LEU A 511 11.42 17.89 -13.72
N MET A 512 11.74 17.90 -15.00
CA MET A 512 10.76 17.92 -16.09
C MET A 512 10.28 16.53 -16.51
N SER A 513 10.78 15.47 -15.86
CA SER A 513 10.52 14.07 -16.25
C SER A 513 10.86 13.76 -17.70
N GLU A 514 11.88 14.43 -18.24
CA GLU A 514 12.40 14.16 -19.57
C GLU A 514 13.56 13.17 -19.49
N THR A 515 13.73 12.39 -20.56
CA THR A 515 14.90 11.53 -20.73
C THR A 515 16.17 12.38 -20.75
N ILE A 516 17.19 11.99 -19.99
CA ILE A 516 18.51 12.61 -20.09
C ILE A 516 19.12 12.09 -21.40
N TYR A 517 19.48 13.00 -22.30
CA TYR A 517 20.16 12.66 -23.54
C TYR A 517 21.64 13.00 -23.43
N SER A 518 22.50 12.10 -23.91
CA SER A 518 23.94 12.38 -23.93
C SER A 518 24.26 13.39 -25.04
N ASN A 519 25.44 14.03 -24.98
CA ASN A 519 25.83 15.04 -25.99
C ASN A 519 25.82 14.49 -27.44
N ASP A 520 25.85 13.17 -27.60
CA ASP A 520 25.91 12.46 -28.86
C ASP A 520 24.50 12.09 -29.39
N GLU A 521 23.43 12.41 -28.67
CA GLU A 521 22.04 12.02 -28.97
C GLU A 521 21.21 13.14 -29.63
N GLU A 522 21.86 14.17 -30.18
CA GLU A 522 21.29 15.25 -31.04
C GLU A 522 20.11 16.08 -30.47
N LEU A 523 19.63 15.81 -29.25
CA LEU A 523 18.48 16.49 -28.63
C LEU A 523 18.84 17.70 -27.75
N GLY A 524 20.13 17.96 -27.53
CA GLY A 524 20.63 19.14 -26.82
C GLY A 524 20.51 19.05 -25.30
N ARG A 525 20.85 20.15 -24.59
CA ARG A 525 20.75 20.26 -23.13
C ARG A 525 19.51 21.06 -22.75
N PHE A 526 18.97 20.77 -21.57
CA PHE A 526 17.88 21.55 -21.00
C PHE A 526 18.36 22.97 -20.63
N ILE A 527 17.64 24.01 -21.07
CA ILE A 527 18.05 25.42 -20.94
C ILE A 527 16.96 26.37 -20.44
N ASP A 528 15.80 25.86 -20.00
CA ASP A 528 14.73 26.72 -19.48
C ASP A 528 15.21 27.49 -18.23
N GLN A 529 15.07 28.81 -18.25
CA GLN A 529 15.67 29.67 -17.23
C GLN A 529 15.01 29.53 -15.85
N ASP A 530 13.71 29.24 -15.81
CA ASP A 530 12.97 29.13 -14.55
C ASP A 530 13.36 27.83 -13.83
N ILE A 531 13.45 26.73 -14.58
CA ILE A 531 13.93 25.44 -14.05
C ILE A 531 15.41 25.50 -13.70
N MET A 532 16.25 26.08 -14.56
CA MET A 532 17.69 26.22 -14.33
C MET A 532 17.97 26.98 -13.03
N LYS A 533 17.21 28.05 -12.75
CA LYS A 533 17.32 28.79 -11.49
C LYS A 533 17.03 27.92 -10.25
N ILE A 534 16.11 26.95 -10.35
CA ILE A 534 15.82 26.01 -9.26
C ILE A 534 17.01 25.06 -9.06
N VAL A 535 17.53 24.48 -10.14
CA VAL A 535 18.64 23.51 -10.07
C VAL A 535 20.01 24.15 -9.91
N GLU A 536 20.16 25.46 -10.04
CA GLU A 536 21.41 26.18 -9.71
C GLU A 536 21.43 26.63 -8.23
N SER A 537 20.27 26.74 -7.58
CA SER A 537 20.18 27.10 -6.16
C SER A 537 20.89 26.08 -5.26
N GLU A 538 21.70 26.54 -4.31
CA GLU A 538 22.47 25.67 -3.40
C GLU A 538 21.56 24.69 -2.62
N ASN A 539 20.48 25.21 -2.01
CA ASN A 539 19.54 24.44 -1.19
C ASN A 539 18.17 24.24 -1.84
N GLY A 540 17.95 24.82 -3.03
CA GLY A 540 16.67 24.80 -3.72
C GLY A 540 15.56 25.39 -2.86
N MET A 541 14.52 24.60 -2.60
CA MET A 541 13.36 24.94 -1.78
C MET A 541 13.42 24.32 -0.36
N GLY A 542 14.57 23.76 0.04
CA GLY A 542 14.77 23.17 1.36
C GLY A 542 14.55 24.19 2.49
N GLN A 543 13.80 23.81 3.52
CA GLN A 543 13.60 24.64 4.71
C GLN A 543 14.69 24.45 5.77
N TYR A 544 15.42 23.34 5.69
CA TYR A 544 16.50 23.00 6.60
C TYR A 544 17.77 22.77 5.78
N ASP A 545 18.91 23.04 6.39
CA ASP A 545 20.28 22.81 5.88
C ASP A 545 20.67 21.33 5.91
N ARG A 546 19.75 20.44 5.52
CA ARG A 546 19.95 18.99 5.53
C ARG A 546 20.27 18.41 4.16
N GLY A 547 20.02 19.18 3.10
CA GLY A 547 20.15 18.73 1.73
C GLY A 547 19.50 19.68 0.74
N PHE A 548 19.71 19.40 -0.53
CA PHE A 548 19.11 20.12 -1.64
C PHE A 548 17.74 19.53 -1.97
N VAL A 549 16.72 20.39 -2.06
CA VAL A 549 15.35 20.00 -2.39
C VAL A 549 14.89 20.80 -3.59
N ALA A 550 14.40 20.16 -4.64
CA ALA A 550 13.84 20.85 -5.80
C ALA A 550 12.58 20.15 -6.28
N ALA A 551 11.56 20.91 -6.63
CA ALA A 551 10.32 20.37 -7.17
C ALA A 551 9.82 21.19 -8.36
N ALA A 552 9.17 20.50 -9.28
CA ALA A 552 8.45 21.04 -10.42
C ALA A 552 7.12 20.29 -10.56
N THR A 553 6.40 20.48 -11.67
CA THR A 553 4.99 20.06 -11.87
C THR A 553 4.70 18.62 -11.44
N ASN A 554 5.60 17.67 -11.71
CA ASN A 554 5.39 16.25 -11.41
C ASN A 554 6.48 15.59 -10.58
N VAL A 555 7.58 16.27 -10.24
CA VAL A 555 8.75 15.64 -9.61
C VAL A 555 9.22 16.45 -8.40
N LEU A 556 9.57 15.74 -7.33
CA LEU A 556 10.35 16.23 -6.20
C LEU A 556 11.67 15.47 -6.13
N LEU A 557 12.78 16.18 -6.28
CA LEU A 557 14.14 15.71 -6.04
C LEU A 557 14.56 16.09 -4.62
N TYR A 558 15.09 15.12 -3.89
CA TYR A 558 15.69 15.33 -2.57
C TYR A 558 17.07 14.68 -2.49
N PHE A 559 18.10 15.52 -2.49
CA PHE A 559 19.49 15.13 -2.29
C PHE A 559 19.88 15.40 -0.85
N ALA A 560 20.21 14.35 -0.11
CA ALA A 560 20.58 14.47 1.29
C ALA A 560 21.57 13.38 1.70
N PRO A 561 22.84 13.73 1.99
CA PRO A 561 23.85 12.78 2.48
C PRO A 561 23.45 12.08 3.78
N ILE A 562 22.57 12.70 4.58
CA ILE A 562 22.03 12.07 5.81
C ILE A 562 21.21 10.81 5.52
N LEU A 563 20.74 10.62 4.27
CA LEU A 563 20.08 9.38 3.83
C LEU A 563 21.07 8.22 3.61
N ARG A 564 22.37 8.42 3.86
CA ARG A 564 23.37 7.35 3.91
C ARG A 564 23.19 6.50 5.16
N THR A 565 22.20 5.61 5.11
CA THR A 565 21.78 4.80 6.23
C THR A 565 21.11 3.50 5.77
N SER A 566 20.70 2.68 6.73
CA SER A 566 19.93 1.46 6.47
C SER A 566 18.60 1.73 5.79
N ILE A 567 18.05 0.70 5.14
CA ILE A 567 16.72 0.74 4.50
C ILE A 567 15.63 1.17 5.50
N GLU A 568 15.69 0.66 6.72
CA GLU A 568 14.74 1.02 7.79
C GLU A 568 14.72 2.54 8.03
N GLU A 569 15.89 3.12 8.27
CA GLU A 569 16.02 4.56 8.55
C GLU A 569 15.67 5.42 7.33
N ARG A 570 16.02 5.00 6.10
CA ARG A 570 15.60 5.71 4.88
C ARG A 570 14.07 5.79 4.77
N ILE A 571 13.38 4.67 4.99
CA ILE A 571 11.91 4.62 5.00
C ILE A 571 11.33 5.59 6.06
N LEU A 572 11.91 5.63 7.26
CA LEU A 572 11.44 6.48 8.36
C LEU A 572 11.67 7.97 8.11
N GLU A 573 12.82 8.34 7.55
CA GLU A 573 13.18 9.71 7.20
C GLU A 573 12.31 10.23 6.04
N GLU A 574 12.10 9.42 5.00
CA GLU A 574 11.36 9.81 3.79
C GLU A 574 9.84 9.86 4.00
N ALA A 575 9.31 9.14 4.99
CA ALA A 575 7.88 9.00 5.23
C ALA A 575 7.14 10.34 5.42
N ILE A 576 7.81 11.37 5.96
CA ILE A 576 7.18 12.70 6.14
C ILE A 576 6.88 13.38 4.81
N THR A 577 7.82 13.31 3.87
CA THR A 577 7.68 13.92 2.55
C THR A 577 6.72 13.10 1.69
N ALA A 578 6.81 11.77 1.74
CA ALA A 578 5.85 10.88 1.10
C ALA A 578 4.41 11.14 1.57
N PHE A 579 4.22 11.38 2.88
CA PHE A 579 2.93 11.76 3.45
C PHE A 579 2.41 13.10 2.91
N TYR A 580 3.27 14.12 2.73
CA TYR A 580 2.85 15.39 2.14
C TYR A 580 2.39 15.23 0.69
N ILE A 581 3.14 14.46 -0.10
CA ILE A 581 2.80 14.21 -1.51
C ILE A 581 1.50 13.42 -1.58
N GLU A 582 1.31 12.38 -0.78
CA GLU A 582 0.08 11.60 -0.73
C GLU A 582 -1.17 12.46 -0.48
N LEU A 583 -1.10 13.41 0.48
CA LEU A 583 -2.20 14.32 0.75
C LEU A 583 -2.49 15.28 -0.41
N LEU A 584 -1.44 15.81 -1.03
CA LEU A 584 -1.57 16.70 -2.20
C LEU A 584 -2.15 15.94 -3.40
N THR A 585 -1.74 14.69 -3.60
CA THR A 585 -2.30 13.82 -4.65
C THR A 585 -3.77 13.47 -4.38
N LEU A 586 -4.20 13.32 -3.12
CA LEU A 586 -5.61 13.17 -2.76
C LEU A 586 -6.44 14.43 -3.10
N GLU A 587 -5.90 15.62 -2.84
CA GLU A 587 -6.53 16.90 -3.19
C GLU A 587 -6.68 17.07 -4.72
N GLU A 588 -5.64 16.70 -5.47
CA GLU A 588 -5.67 16.68 -6.92
C GLU A 588 -6.68 15.65 -7.45
N ALA A 589 -6.68 14.42 -6.91
CA ALA A 589 -7.63 13.38 -7.31
C ALA A 589 -9.08 13.86 -7.15
N ALA A 590 -9.41 14.47 -6.00
CA ALA A 590 -10.74 15.01 -5.73
C ALA A 590 -11.16 16.08 -6.76
N THR A 591 -10.24 17.01 -7.06
CA THR A 591 -10.45 18.10 -8.00
C THR A 591 -10.65 17.58 -9.42
N GLU A 592 -9.80 16.64 -9.84
CA GLU A 592 -9.83 16.03 -11.16
C GLU A 592 -11.07 15.16 -11.39
N ILE A 593 -11.51 14.39 -10.39
CA ILE A 593 -12.75 13.60 -10.48
C ILE A 593 -13.96 14.51 -10.70
N ALA A 594 -14.06 15.58 -9.90
CA ALA A 594 -15.14 16.53 -10.02
C ALA A 594 -15.10 17.27 -11.37
N ASN A 595 -13.93 17.78 -11.76
CA ASN A 595 -13.76 18.52 -13.01
C ASN A 595 -14.09 17.65 -14.23
N ASN A 596 -13.60 16.40 -14.29
CA ASN A 596 -13.92 15.47 -15.37
C ASN A 596 -15.42 15.17 -15.45
N SER A 597 -16.10 15.03 -14.29
CA SER A 597 -17.54 14.83 -14.24
C SER A 597 -18.31 16.05 -14.76
N ILE A 598 -17.85 17.26 -14.43
CA ILE A 598 -18.43 18.52 -14.93
C ILE A 598 -18.26 18.61 -16.45
N ILE A 599 -17.04 18.42 -16.96
CA ILE A 599 -16.75 18.48 -18.40
C ILE A 599 -17.61 17.48 -19.17
N LYS A 600 -17.73 16.24 -18.68
CA LYS A 600 -18.59 15.21 -19.28
C LYS A 600 -20.07 15.63 -19.33
N LEU A 601 -20.58 16.24 -18.27
CA LEU A 601 -21.97 16.72 -18.23
C LEU A 601 -22.20 17.92 -19.16
N LEU A 602 -21.27 18.89 -19.16
CA LEU A 602 -21.34 20.08 -20.00
C LEU A 602 -21.22 19.75 -21.50
N THR A 603 -20.37 18.80 -21.86
CA THR A 603 -20.19 18.36 -23.26
C THR A 603 -21.47 17.70 -23.80
N ASN A 604 -22.25 17.07 -22.93
CA ASN A 604 -23.51 16.40 -23.29
C ASN A 604 -24.76 17.22 -22.96
N VAL A 605 -24.62 18.51 -22.59
CA VAL A 605 -25.71 19.34 -22.03
C VAL A 605 -26.96 19.40 -22.92
N SER A 606 -26.78 19.33 -24.24
CA SER A 606 -27.83 19.38 -25.24
C SER A 606 -28.66 18.10 -25.33
N TYR A 607 -28.14 16.97 -24.83
CA TYR A 607 -28.75 15.64 -24.93
C TYR A 607 -29.38 15.15 -23.62
N VAL A 608 -29.15 15.86 -22.51
CA VAL A 608 -29.62 15.47 -21.17
C VAL A 608 -30.91 16.23 -20.82
N GLU A 609 -31.94 15.50 -20.37
CA GLU A 609 -33.17 16.12 -19.90
C GLU A 609 -32.91 17.05 -18.69
N ILE A 610 -33.76 18.06 -18.50
CA ILE A 610 -33.52 19.08 -17.47
C ILE A 610 -33.44 18.46 -16.07
N ASN A 611 -34.33 17.53 -15.73
CA ASN A 611 -34.35 16.88 -14.43
C ASN A 611 -33.09 16.04 -14.19
N ASP A 612 -32.70 15.22 -15.19
CA ASP A 612 -31.49 14.40 -15.12
C ASP A 612 -30.25 15.30 -14.95
N PHE A 613 -30.18 16.42 -15.65
CA PHE A 613 -29.10 17.39 -15.52
C PHE A 613 -28.99 17.95 -14.10
N LEU A 614 -30.11 18.33 -13.47
CA LEU A 614 -30.11 18.84 -12.09
C LEU A 614 -29.68 17.74 -11.10
N GLN A 615 -30.16 16.52 -11.28
CA GLN A 615 -29.78 15.38 -10.45
C GLN A 615 -28.28 15.06 -10.56
N GLU A 616 -27.75 14.96 -11.78
CA GLU A 616 -26.32 14.73 -12.02
C GLU A 616 -25.46 15.85 -11.44
N THR A 617 -25.87 17.11 -11.60
CA THR A 617 -25.19 18.26 -10.99
C THR A 617 -25.12 18.15 -9.46
N HIS A 618 -26.23 17.77 -8.82
CA HIS A 618 -26.27 17.51 -7.38
C HIS A 618 -25.35 16.36 -6.97
N LEU A 619 -25.30 15.27 -7.74
CA LEU A 619 -24.42 14.13 -7.45
C LEU A 619 -22.95 14.54 -7.53
N ILE A 620 -22.55 15.33 -8.52
CA ILE A 620 -21.18 15.84 -8.66
C ILE A 620 -20.79 16.66 -7.44
N PHE A 621 -21.60 17.66 -7.05
CA PHE A 621 -21.29 18.50 -5.89
C PHE A 621 -21.31 17.72 -4.59
N ASN A 622 -22.26 16.80 -4.41
CA ASN A 622 -22.31 15.95 -3.22
C ASN A 622 -21.06 15.08 -3.09
N LYS A 623 -20.59 14.47 -4.19
CA LYS A 623 -19.33 13.70 -4.19
C LYS A 623 -18.13 14.58 -3.84
N TYR A 624 -17.99 15.74 -4.48
CA TYR A 624 -16.87 16.64 -4.26
C TYR A 624 -16.82 17.17 -2.83
N VAL A 625 -17.95 17.60 -2.26
CA VAL A 625 -18.02 18.12 -0.87
C VAL A 625 -17.52 17.12 0.16
N LYS A 626 -17.67 15.81 -0.07
CA LYS A 626 -17.11 14.79 0.85
C LYS A 626 -15.59 14.86 0.97
N THR A 627 -14.90 15.39 -0.04
CA THR A 627 -13.43 15.52 -0.07
C THR A 627 -12.93 16.77 0.67
N MET A 628 -13.81 17.62 1.20
CA MET A 628 -13.47 18.90 1.84
C MET A 628 -12.43 18.80 2.97
N VAL A 629 -12.31 17.63 3.59
CA VAL A 629 -11.28 17.35 4.61
C VAL A 629 -9.85 17.41 4.07
N PHE A 630 -9.65 17.30 2.75
CA PHE A 630 -8.36 17.32 2.08
C PHE A 630 -7.98 18.71 1.52
N TRP A 631 -8.92 19.66 1.42
CA TRP A 631 -8.66 20.98 0.80
C TRP A 631 -7.79 21.88 1.70
N ASP A 632 -7.98 21.81 3.01
CA ASP A 632 -7.22 22.57 4.01
C ASP A 632 -6.80 21.66 5.16
N VAL A 633 -5.84 20.78 4.85
CA VAL A 633 -5.27 19.88 5.86
C VAL A 633 -4.55 20.71 6.93
N LYS A 634 -5.01 20.60 8.17
CA LYS A 634 -4.37 21.25 9.31
C LYS A 634 -3.11 20.48 9.69
N MET A 635 -1.97 21.16 9.65
CA MET A 635 -0.70 20.65 10.14
C MET A 635 -0.39 21.21 11.53
N ASN A 636 0.23 20.39 12.39
CA ASN A 636 0.64 20.78 13.74
C ASN A 636 1.79 21.79 13.74
N TYR A 637 2.73 21.64 12.79
CA TYR A 637 3.92 22.49 12.71
C TYR A 637 3.80 23.52 11.58
N PRO A 638 4.15 24.79 11.83
CA PRO A 638 4.20 25.83 10.79
C PRO A 638 5.15 25.48 9.63
N SER A 639 6.27 24.82 9.91
CA SER A 639 7.23 24.35 8.89
C SER A 639 6.58 23.33 7.94
N SER A 640 5.82 22.36 8.48
CA SER A 640 5.10 21.36 7.69
C SER A 640 4.06 22.01 6.78
N LYS A 641 3.32 23.00 7.30
CA LYS A 641 2.37 23.79 6.51
C LYS A 641 3.08 24.53 5.35
N LYS A 642 4.22 25.16 5.62
CA LYS A 642 5.00 25.85 4.59
C LYS A 642 5.52 24.88 3.52
N SER A 643 6.00 23.69 3.89
CA SER A 643 6.44 22.66 2.93
C SER A 643 5.29 22.24 2.03
N MET A 644 4.12 21.96 2.60
CA MET A 644 2.94 21.62 1.80
C MET A 644 2.54 22.72 0.83
N THR A 645 2.55 23.98 1.26
CA THR A 645 2.23 25.10 0.36
C THR A 645 3.23 25.19 -0.78
N MET A 646 4.53 25.08 -0.49
CA MET A 646 5.57 25.11 -1.52
C MET A 646 5.42 23.96 -2.53
N LEU A 647 5.16 22.74 -2.05
CA LEU A 647 4.89 21.59 -2.92
C LEU A 647 3.58 21.74 -3.70
N ARG A 648 2.52 22.26 -3.08
CA ARG A 648 1.23 22.52 -3.75
C ARG A 648 1.39 23.48 -4.92
N THR A 649 2.19 24.54 -4.74
CA THR A 649 2.52 25.48 -5.81
C THR A 649 3.39 24.82 -6.88
N ALA A 650 4.44 24.08 -6.51
CA ALA A 650 5.33 23.41 -7.45
C ALA A 650 4.60 22.36 -8.31
N PHE A 651 3.65 21.63 -7.73
CA PHE A 651 2.81 20.64 -8.42
C PHE A 651 1.61 21.24 -9.16
N GLU A 652 1.50 22.57 -9.25
CA GLU A 652 0.43 23.28 -9.97
C GLU A 652 -1.00 22.92 -9.53
N ILE A 653 -1.17 22.41 -8.31
CA ILE A 653 -2.49 22.02 -7.79
C ILE A 653 -3.43 23.24 -7.69
N GLU A 654 -2.88 24.43 -7.39
CA GLU A 654 -3.67 25.66 -7.39
C GLU A 654 -4.20 26.04 -8.78
N GLU A 655 -3.47 25.71 -9.85
CA GLU A 655 -3.93 25.94 -11.23
C GLU A 655 -5.04 24.95 -11.60
N ASN A 656 -4.89 23.68 -11.22
CA ASN A 656 -5.94 22.67 -11.38
C ASN A 656 -7.23 23.09 -10.66
N ILE A 657 -7.12 23.62 -9.44
CA ILE A 657 -8.27 24.16 -8.68
C ILE A 657 -8.91 25.34 -9.42
N LYS A 658 -8.13 26.30 -9.92
CA LYS A 658 -8.67 27.45 -10.70
C LYS A 658 -9.41 27.00 -11.96
N ASN A 659 -8.86 26.01 -12.67
CA ASN A 659 -9.50 25.42 -13.85
C ASN A 659 -10.82 24.73 -13.50
N PHE A 660 -10.85 23.98 -12.39
CA PHE A 660 -12.07 23.40 -11.86
C PHE A 660 -13.11 24.47 -11.45
N GLU A 661 -12.70 25.53 -10.74
CA GLU A 661 -13.59 26.62 -10.30
C GLU A 661 -14.27 27.32 -11.49
N LYS A 662 -13.52 27.53 -12.59
CA LYS A 662 -14.07 28.05 -13.85
C LYS A 662 -15.18 27.15 -14.40
N ASN A 663 -14.92 25.85 -14.51
CA ASN A 663 -15.91 24.89 -15.03
C ASN A 663 -17.11 24.73 -14.08
N GLN A 664 -16.87 24.76 -12.77
CA GLN A 664 -17.91 24.75 -11.75
C GLN A 664 -18.83 25.96 -11.86
N LYS A 665 -18.27 27.15 -12.13
CA LYS A 665 -19.06 28.38 -12.32
C LYS A 665 -20.01 28.25 -13.51
N GLU A 666 -19.53 27.75 -14.64
CA GLU A 666 -20.38 27.53 -15.82
C GLU A 666 -21.49 26.50 -15.56
N LEU A 667 -21.17 25.41 -14.85
CA LEU A 667 -22.19 24.43 -14.46
C LEU A 667 -23.27 25.04 -13.56
N ARG A 668 -22.90 25.89 -12.60
CA ARG A 668 -23.85 26.58 -11.71
C ARG A 668 -24.77 27.52 -12.48
N ASN A 669 -24.23 28.32 -13.41
CA ASN A 669 -25.02 29.22 -14.26
C ASN A 669 -26.09 28.45 -15.05
N LEU A 670 -25.70 27.30 -15.64
CA LEU A 670 -26.63 26.44 -16.37
C LEU A 670 -27.65 25.77 -15.47
N PHE A 671 -27.24 25.33 -14.27
CA PHE A 671 -28.13 24.76 -13.26
C PHE A 671 -29.22 25.75 -12.86
N GLU A 672 -28.85 27.00 -12.54
CA GLU A 672 -29.80 28.06 -12.18
C GLU A 672 -30.76 28.35 -13.34
N THR A 673 -30.23 28.50 -14.56
CA THR A 673 -31.06 28.72 -15.75
C THR A 673 -32.07 27.59 -15.97
N LYS A 674 -31.63 26.34 -15.81
CA LYS A 674 -32.48 25.15 -15.97
C LYS A 674 -33.52 25.01 -14.87
N ARG A 675 -33.16 25.30 -13.61
CA ARG A 675 -34.09 25.35 -12.48
C ARG A 675 -35.16 26.41 -12.68
N ASP A 676 -34.78 27.62 -13.09
CA ASP A 676 -35.72 28.72 -13.36
C ASP A 676 -36.74 28.37 -14.46
N ILE A 677 -36.33 27.55 -15.46
CA ILE A 677 -37.25 27.03 -16.47
C ILE A 677 -38.30 26.10 -15.85
N ILE A 678 -37.88 25.20 -14.94
CA ILE A 678 -38.80 24.31 -14.21
C ILE A 678 -39.74 25.12 -13.33
N ASP A 679 -39.22 26.03 -12.51
CA ASP A 679 -40.02 26.85 -11.59
C ASP A 679 -41.08 27.65 -12.35
N ARG A 680 -40.72 28.21 -13.52
CA ARG A 680 -41.69 28.87 -14.41
C ARG A 680 -42.71 27.90 -14.98
N MET A 681 -42.30 26.69 -15.37
CA MET A 681 -43.23 25.67 -15.87
C MET A 681 -44.21 25.22 -14.78
N GLU A 682 -43.74 24.98 -13.56
CA GLU A 682 -44.56 24.59 -12.41
C GLU A 682 -45.52 25.70 -11.99
N SER A 683 -45.04 26.94 -11.85
CA SER A 683 -45.87 28.11 -11.56
C SER A 683 -46.96 28.29 -12.62
N THR A 684 -46.58 28.12 -13.89
CA THR A 684 -47.53 28.20 -15.00
C THR A 684 -48.57 27.07 -14.94
N MET A 685 -48.16 25.84 -14.65
CA MET A 685 -49.08 24.71 -14.46
C MET A 685 -50.04 24.95 -13.30
N LEU A 686 -49.53 25.45 -12.17
CA LEU A 686 -50.33 25.79 -11.00
C LEU A 686 -51.39 26.85 -11.32
N ASN A 687 -51.00 27.92 -12.04
CA ASN A 687 -51.93 28.93 -12.54
C ASN A 687 -53.02 28.34 -13.45
N TYR A 688 -52.68 27.36 -14.29
CA TYR A 688 -53.68 26.68 -15.12
C TYR A 688 -54.60 25.76 -14.34
N ILE A 689 -54.09 25.04 -13.33
CA ILE A 689 -54.92 24.25 -12.42
C ILE A 689 -55.90 25.16 -11.69
N ILE A 690 -55.43 26.32 -11.20
CA ILE A 690 -56.29 27.33 -10.58
C ILE A 690 -57.35 27.82 -11.57
N LEU A 691 -56.98 28.23 -12.78
CA LEU A 691 -57.92 28.66 -13.81
C LEU A 691 -58.97 27.58 -14.13
N PHE A 692 -58.55 26.32 -14.24
CA PHE A 692 -59.44 25.19 -14.48
C PHE A 692 -60.43 24.98 -13.32
N LEU A 693 -59.96 25.02 -12.08
CA LEU A 693 -60.81 24.93 -10.90
C LEU A 693 -61.79 26.10 -10.83
N THR A 694 -61.36 27.32 -11.18
CA THR A 694 -62.22 28.50 -11.27
C THR A 694 -63.29 28.33 -12.35
N LEU A 695 -62.95 27.77 -13.52
CA LEU A 695 -63.92 27.49 -14.59
C LEU A 695 -64.94 26.42 -14.17
N ILE A 696 -64.51 25.35 -13.49
CA ILE A 696 -65.43 24.34 -12.92
C ILE A 696 -66.37 24.96 -11.89
N GLN A 697 -65.86 25.84 -11.02
CA GLN A 697 -66.72 26.56 -10.07
C GLN A 697 -67.70 27.48 -10.81
N GLY A 698 -67.25 28.21 -11.84
CA GLY A 698 -68.07 29.10 -12.66
C GLY A 698 -69.16 28.40 -13.48
N ILE A 699 -68.93 27.16 -13.92
CA ILE A 699 -69.91 26.30 -14.63
C ILE A 699 -71.22 26.20 -13.83
N SER A 700 -71.13 26.05 -12.51
CA SER A 700 -72.30 25.94 -11.63
C SER A 700 -73.18 27.21 -11.62
N ILE A 701 -72.59 28.37 -11.93
CA ILE A 701 -73.24 29.69 -11.97
C ILE A 701 -73.69 30.04 -13.40
N ILE A 702 -72.89 29.72 -14.41
CA ILE A 702 -73.09 30.15 -15.80
C ILE A 702 -74.14 29.27 -16.52
N LEU A 703 -74.13 27.96 -16.31
CA LEU A 703 -75.10 27.04 -16.95
C LEU A 703 -76.57 27.33 -16.61
N PRO A 704 -76.96 27.65 -15.34
CA PRO A 704 -78.32 28.10 -15.05
C PRO A 704 -78.71 29.35 -15.81
N MET A 705 -77.78 30.29 -15.99
CA MET A 705 -77.98 31.57 -16.65
C MET A 705 -78.23 31.43 -18.16
N ILE A 706 -77.60 30.46 -18.81
CA ILE A 706 -77.67 30.26 -20.27
C ILE A 706 -78.80 29.30 -20.68
N PHE A 707 -79.04 28.22 -19.92
CA PHE A 707 -79.89 27.11 -20.39
C PHE A 707 -81.28 27.02 -19.73
N GLY A 708 -81.67 27.95 -18.86
CA GLY A 708 -83.05 28.06 -18.41
C GLY A 708 -83.67 26.76 -17.88
N GLY A 709 -83.24 26.32 -16.71
CA GLY A 709 -84.05 25.53 -15.76
C GLY A 709 -84.49 24.08 -16.05
N THR A 710 -84.52 23.56 -17.29
CA THR A 710 -85.28 22.31 -17.54
C THR A 710 -84.47 21.01 -17.69
N ASN A 711 -83.13 21.04 -17.67
CA ASN A 711 -82.27 19.83 -17.60
C ASN A 711 -80.97 20.06 -16.81
N PHE A 712 -81.11 20.66 -15.63
CA PHE A 712 -80.00 21.20 -14.84
C PHE A 712 -78.89 20.20 -14.48
N PRO A 713 -79.17 18.96 -14.01
CA PRO A 713 -78.12 18.02 -13.61
C PRO A 713 -77.33 17.48 -14.82
N ILE A 714 -78.04 17.22 -15.92
CA ILE A 714 -77.47 16.67 -17.15
C ILE A 714 -76.58 17.71 -17.83
N ASN A 715 -77.01 18.97 -17.88
CA ASN A 715 -76.23 20.06 -18.46
C ASN A 715 -74.98 20.41 -17.63
N GLN A 716 -75.02 20.25 -16.31
CA GLN A 716 -73.82 20.35 -15.46
C GLN A 716 -72.81 19.23 -15.74
N ILE A 717 -73.27 17.99 -15.89
CA ILE A 717 -72.40 16.84 -16.23
C ILE A 717 -71.72 17.07 -17.58
N TYR A 718 -72.48 17.51 -18.61
CA TYR A 718 -71.89 17.83 -19.92
C TYR A 718 -70.94 19.03 -19.87
N GLY A 719 -71.27 20.09 -19.13
CA GLY A 719 -70.40 21.26 -18.97
C GLY A 719 -69.07 20.94 -18.29
N VAL A 720 -69.11 20.20 -17.18
CA VAL A 720 -67.90 19.70 -16.50
C VAL A 720 -67.12 18.75 -17.41
N GLY A 721 -67.80 17.88 -18.15
CA GLY A 721 -67.19 16.97 -19.12
C GLY A 721 -66.45 17.70 -20.24
N ILE A 722 -67.05 18.74 -20.83
CA ILE A 722 -66.44 19.57 -21.88
C ILE A 722 -65.22 20.30 -21.34
N VAL A 723 -65.33 20.96 -20.18
CA VAL A 723 -64.21 21.72 -19.60
C VAL A 723 -63.06 20.78 -19.22
N THR A 724 -63.36 19.60 -18.66
CA THR A 724 -62.36 18.58 -18.35
C THR A 724 -61.69 18.05 -19.61
N PHE A 725 -62.45 17.74 -20.67
CA PHE A 725 -61.91 17.28 -21.94
C PHE A 725 -61.05 18.36 -22.62
N SER A 726 -61.51 19.61 -22.66
CA SER A 726 -60.73 20.74 -23.19
C SER A 726 -59.43 20.96 -22.42
N PHE A 727 -59.44 20.79 -21.10
CA PHE A 727 -58.25 20.89 -20.26
C PHE A 727 -57.25 19.76 -20.54
N ILE A 728 -57.73 18.51 -20.68
CA ILE A 728 -56.91 17.37 -21.06
C ILE A 728 -56.28 17.58 -22.44
N VAL A 729 -57.08 17.96 -23.45
CA VAL A 729 -56.59 18.26 -24.80
C VAL A 729 -55.55 19.38 -24.79
N TYR A 730 -55.78 20.42 -23.99
CA TYR A 730 -54.83 21.53 -23.85
C TYR A 730 -53.50 21.09 -23.21
N ILE A 731 -53.54 20.29 -22.14
CA ILE A 731 -52.33 19.72 -21.51
C ILE A 731 -51.55 18.88 -22.52
N PHE A 732 -52.22 18.01 -23.26
CA PHE A 732 -51.58 17.16 -24.27
C PHE A 732 -50.99 17.99 -25.42
N ALA A 733 -51.71 18.97 -25.94
CA ALA A 733 -51.25 19.86 -27.01
C ALA A 733 -50.04 20.70 -26.56
N ARG A 734 -50.02 21.16 -25.30
CA ARG A 734 -48.90 21.92 -24.74
C ARG A 734 -47.68 21.05 -24.45
N LYS A 735 -47.87 19.85 -23.89
CA LYS A 735 -46.79 18.86 -23.71
C LYS A 735 -46.14 18.52 -25.06
N TYR A 736 -46.94 18.41 -26.12
CA TYR A 736 -46.47 18.23 -27.48
C TYR A 736 -45.69 19.46 -28.01
N ARG A 737 -46.20 20.68 -27.79
CA ARG A 737 -45.55 21.93 -28.22
C ARG A 737 -44.22 22.18 -27.51
N LEU A 738 -44.14 21.94 -26.19
CA LEU A 738 -42.90 22.04 -25.43
C LEU A 738 -41.87 21.03 -25.93
N ARG A 739 -42.25 19.75 -26.10
CA ARG A 739 -41.37 18.74 -26.73
C ARG A 739 -40.86 19.19 -28.11
N LYS A 740 -41.69 19.82 -28.93
CA LYS A 740 -41.31 20.32 -30.27
C LYS A 740 -40.35 21.51 -30.20
N ILE A 741 -40.52 22.42 -29.25
CA ILE A 741 -39.62 23.57 -29.03
C ILE A 741 -38.24 23.10 -28.56
N PHE A 742 -38.19 22.11 -27.65
CA PHE A 742 -36.93 21.52 -27.20
C PHE A 742 -36.25 20.64 -28.26
N LYS A 743 -37.01 20.01 -29.16
CA LYS A 743 -36.43 19.22 -30.28
C LYS A 743 -35.91 20.08 -31.44
N ASN A 744 -36.42 21.29 -31.61
CA ASN A 744 -36.09 22.17 -32.73
C ASN A 744 -35.07 23.28 -32.44
N ARG A 745 -34.62 23.44 -31.18
CA ARG A 745 -33.43 24.26 -30.87
C ARG A 745 -32.17 23.39 -30.95
N LYS A 746 -31.81 22.96 -32.17
CA LYS A 746 -30.42 22.65 -32.51
C LYS A 746 -29.72 24.00 -32.71
N ILE A 747 -28.94 24.44 -31.73
CA ILE A 747 -27.81 25.35 -31.93
C ILE A 747 -26.58 24.53 -31.56
#